data_AF-A0A3D6EXP4-F1
#
_entry.id   AF-A0A3D6EXP4-F1
#
_cell.length_a   1.000
_cell.length_b   1.000
_cell.length_c   1.000
_cell.angle_alpha   90.00
_cell.angle_beta   90.00
_cell.angle_gamma   90.00
#
_symmetry.space_group_name_H-M   'P 1'
#
loop_
_entity.id
_entity.type
_entity.pdbx_description
1 polymer ?
#
loop_
_entity_poly.entity_id
_entity_poly.type
_entity_poly.pdbx_seq_one_letter_code
_entity_poly.pdbx_strand_id
1 'polypeptide(L)'
;LAPAVYISLDALDSTGLVQFGSRVNYSLFVKTVSDEDTKVAMETIKPYRDELGYNADDVDERKEELGEGFGSVYQFFSLLAFVALILGCIGVASSVHIYAREKRDEVAVLRCIGSSGWQAFNIYFIQIFVLGIIGSVLGAVLGVAIQQVVPIAFGKYLPVELQFGVSWRAVAEGVLLGTIISILFSILPLVAVRFVPPLSVLRADFQPGRVFSKTRWAAIILIFLFPVLAAAYQTESFLTGGLFSVGLILALGGLALVAMGLLYLVRKYFPQNSSFVFRHALSNLFRPNNQTQILLVTIGLGAFIIATLNIIQSSLLNQVEFKGNANQSNTILFDIQSHQKDSVVKLIEKYDLPVNQVVPIITCRLSEVKGKPVDQFKRTDVDSVRVPNWALTREYRVTYRDSLHLSEELIKGELHSFKKGERDSVFVTISEGMHETLRVDVGDSLVFDIQGVPVKAFISGIRKVEWPKDPPNFIFVFPKGVLDDAPQIWVAATRVENQQNAILFQQELVFNYANVSLIDLRLILSTVDELFDKVGLVVRFLALFSIITGLVVLAGAVLNSKFARMKENVLLRTIGARTGQITRITVIEYGYVGILSAITGLGLSLGAGWLLTKFFFEVQFSVDYIELLLISAGVIILTVFIGWWNSREVISTPPLQVLRKES
;
A
#
# COMPACT_ATOMS: atom_id res chain seq x y z
N LEU A 1 5.90 22.24 -17.26
CA LEU A 1 6.45 23.49 -16.67
C LEU A 1 7.42 24.08 -17.67
N ALA A 2 7.27 25.36 -18.01
CA ALA A 2 8.26 26.05 -18.84
C ALA A 2 9.62 26.11 -18.11
N PRO A 3 10.76 26.01 -18.81
CA PRO A 3 12.07 26.08 -18.17
C PRO A 3 12.28 27.43 -17.47
N ALA A 4 12.84 27.39 -16.26
CA ALA A 4 13.17 28.60 -15.51
C ALA A 4 14.30 29.36 -16.21
N VAL A 5 14.10 30.66 -16.44
CA VAL A 5 15.13 31.57 -16.95
C VAL A 5 15.68 32.35 -15.78
N TYR A 6 16.97 32.18 -15.50
CA TYR A 6 17.65 32.93 -14.44
C TYR A 6 18.25 34.20 -15.04
N ILE A 7 17.87 35.35 -14.47
CA ILE A 7 18.45 36.65 -14.80
C ILE A 7 19.02 37.28 -13.53
N SER A 8 20.05 38.12 -13.70
CA SER A 8 20.56 38.90 -12.57
C SER A 8 19.49 39.86 -12.05
N LEU A 9 19.42 40.05 -10.73
CA LEU A 9 18.49 40.99 -10.12
C LEU A 9 18.71 42.42 -10.64
N ASP A 10 19.96 42.81 -10.88
CA ASP A 10 20.32 44.13 -11.42
C ASP A 10 19.82 44.34 -12.85
N ALA A 11 19.59 43.26 -13.59
CA ALA A 11 19.07 43.31 -14.96
C ALA A 11 17.54 43.30 -15.01
N LEU A 12 16.86 43.03 -13.88
CA LEU A 12 15.40 42.88 -13.83
C LEU A 12 14.67 44.12 -14.38
N ASP A 13 15.09 45.31 -13.97
CA ASP A 13 14.47 46.56 -14.39
C ASP A 13 14.59 46.78 -15.91
N SER A 14 15.72 46.35 -16.51
CA SER A 14 15.95 46.46 -17.95
C SER A 14 15.04 45.54 -18.78
N THR A 15 14.52 44.47 -18.19
CA THR A 15 13.63 43.52 -18.89
C THR A 15 12.22 44.08 -19.11
N GLY A 16 11.82 45.10 -18.33
CA GLY A 16 10.46 45.62 -18.35
C GLY A 16 9.38 44.59 -17.99
N LEU A 17 9.75 43.45 -17.38
CA LEU A 17 8.81 42.39 -16.99
C LEU A 17 8.01 42.75 -15.72
N VAL A 18 8.59 43.57 -14.85
CA VAL A 18 7.90 44.11 -13.67
C VAL A 18 7.21 45.40 -14.06
N GLN A 19 5.89 45.32 -14.25
CA GLN A 19 5.04 46.46 -14.57
C GLN A 19 3.91 46.58 -13.55
N PHE A 20 3.16 47.67 -13.62
CA PHE A 20 1.94 47.81 -12.83
C PHE A 20 0.97 46.65 -13.18
N GLY A 21 0.60 45.87 -12.16
CA GLY A 21 -0.22 44.65 -12.33
C GLY A 21 0.58 43.34 -12.39
N SER A 22 1.91 43.38 -12.54
CA SER A 22 2.75 42.18 -12.45
C SER A 22 2.71 41.58 -11.04
N ARG A 23 2.53 40.27 -10.95
CA ARG A 23 2.56 39.53 -9.69
C ARG A 23 3.98 39.05 -9.41
N VAL A 24 4.66 39.70 -8.47
CA VAL A 24 6.06 39.40 -8.10
C VAL A 24 6.08 38.62 -6.79
N ASN A 25 6.76 37.49 -6.78
CA ASN A 25 7.02 36.71 -5.58
C ASN A 25 8.49 36.89 -5.18
N TYR A 26 8.73 37.16 -3.90
CA TYR A 26 10.07 37.24 -3.33
C TYR A 26 10.33 35.98 -2.49
N SER A 27 11.48 35.35 -2.71
CA SER A 27 11.92 34.17 -1.97
C SER A 27 13.29 34.44 -1.37
N LEU A 28 13.44 34.20 -0.07
CA LEU A 28 14.70 34.33 0.65
C LEU A 28 15.18 32.94 1.08
N PHE A 29 16.36 32.54 0.62
CA PHE A 29 16.98 31.28 1.02
C PHE A 29 18.01 31.54 2.11
N VAL A 30 17.85 30.90 3.27
CA VAL A 30 18.76 31.03 4.41
C VAL A 30 19.45 29.69 4.64
N LYS A 31 20.77 29.70 4.75
CA LYS A 31 21.55 28.50 5.07
C LYS A 31 21.88 28.49 6.57
N THR A 32 21.48 27.43 7.25
CA THR A 32 21.77 27.16 8.66
C THR A 32 23.00 26.27 8.82
N VAL A 33 23.51 26.15 10.05
CA VAL A 33 24.72 25.36 10.38
C VAL A 33 24.37 23.90 10.70
N SER A 34 23.23 23.66 11.34
CA SER A 34 22.72 22.32 11.67
C SER A 34 21.19 22.23 11.53
N ASP A 35 20.66 21.00 11.50
CA ASP A 35 19.23 20.73 11.45
C ASP A 35 18.52 21.23 12.73
N GLU A 36 19.18 21.15 13.88
CA GLU A 36 18.68 21.68 15.16
C GLU A 36 18.48 23.20 15.10
N ASP A 37 19.48 23.93 14.56
CA ASP A 37 19.40 25.39 14.40
C ASP A 37 18.26 25.80 13.46
N THR A 38 17.98 24.96 12.46
CA THR A 38 16.88 25.17 11.51
C THR A 38 15.54 25.10 12.20
N LYS A 39 15.32 24.08 13.05
CA LYS A 39 14.08 23.94 13.83
C LYS A 39 13.85 25.14 14.74
N VAL A 40 14.89 25.58 15.46
CA VAL A 40 14.81 26.75 16.34
C VAL A 40 14.47 28.02 15.56
N ALA A 41 15.09 28.23 14.39
CA ALA A 41 14.79 29.37 13.54
C ALA A 41 13.33 29.37 13.06
N MET A 42 12.82 28.21 12.62
CA MET A 42 11.45 28.04 12.16
C MET A 42 10.42 28.31 13.28
N GLU A 43 10.67 27.83 14.50
CA GLU A 43 9.82 28.15 15.65
C GLU A 43 9.83 29.64 16.01
N THR A 44 10.98 30.30 15.87
CA THR A 44 11.14 31.72 16.17
C THR A 44 10.37 32.62 15.18
N ILE A 45 10.35 32.27 13.90
CA ILE A 45 9.66 33.07 12.87
C ILE A 45 8.16 32.80 12.80
N LYS A 46 7.68 31.67 13.35
CA LYS A 46 6.29 31.22 13.27
C LYS A 46 5.25 32.27 13.66
N PRO A 47 5.40 33.05 14.75
CA PRO A 47 4.41 34.07 15.12
C PRO A 47 4.29 35.18 14.06
N TYR A 48 5.44 35.64 13.53
CA TYR A 48 5.48 36.67 12.49
C TYR A 48 4.94 36.15 11.17
N ARG A 49 5.24 34.89 10.84
CA ARG A 49 4.71 34.18 9.69
C ARG A 49 3.18 34.16 9.71
N ASP A 50 2.60 33.77 10.85
CA ASP A 50 1.15 33.62 11.00
C ASP A 50 0.42 34.97 11.04
N GLU A 51 1.06 36.02 11.60
CA GLU A 51 0.53 37.39 11.62
C GLU A 51 0.57 38.07 10.24
N LEU A 52 1.71 37.98 9.55
CA LEU A 52 1.94 38.66 8.27
C LEU A 52 1.49 37.84 7.05
N GLY A 53 1.17 36.55 7.24
CA GLY A 53 0.77 35.64 6.17
C GLY A 53 1.92 35.27 5.22
N TYR A 54 3.14 35.15 5.75
CA TYR A 54 4.29 34.67 4.96
C TYR A 54 4.30 33.15 4.88
N ASN A 55 4.89 32.62 3.81
CA ASN A 55 5.20 31.20 3.70
C ASN A 55 6.67 31.00 4.07
N ALA A 56 6.95 29.99 4.88
CA ALA A 56 8.29 29.54 5.21
C ALA A 56 8.26 28.02 5.30
N ASP A 57 9.23 27.38 4.65
CA ASP A 57 9.42 25.94 4.59
C ASP A 57 10.91 25.62 4.78
N ASP A 58 11.19 24.49 5.43
CA ASP A 58 12.55 23.95 5.55
C ASP A 58 12.73 22.64 4.77
N VAL A 59 13.96 22.15 4.69
CA VAL A 59 14.30 20.95 3.91
C VAL A 59 13.66 19.68 4.49
N ASP A 60 13.53 19.59 5.82
CA ASP A 60 12.92 18.44 6.47
C ASP A 60 11.40 18.48 6.36
N GLU A 61 10.77 19.64 6.53
CA GLU A 61 9.35 19.85 6.25
C GLU A 61 9.04 19.51 4.79
N ARG A 62 9.88 19.94 3.84
CA ARG A 62 9.74 19.58 2.41
C ARG A 62 9.86 18.07 2.17
N LYS A 63 10.79 17.38 2.85
CA LYS A 63 10.93 15.92 2.78
C LYS A 63 9.72 15.23 3.39
N GLU A 64 9.20 15.75 4.50
CA GLU A 64 8.04 15.22 5.19
C GLU A 64 6.79 15.41 4.34
N GLU A 65 6.53 16.59 3.78
CA GLU A 65 5.41 16.83 2.85
C GLU A 65 5.49 15.94 1.60
N LEU A 66 6.69 15.78 1.03
CA LEU A 66 6.90 14.83 -0.06
C LEU A 66 6.70 13.38 0.40
N GLY A 67 7.06 13.08 1.64
CA GLY A 67 6.96 11.76 2.27
C GLY A 67 5.55 11.40 2.73
N GLU A 68 4.73 12.36 3.16
CA GLU A 68 3.35 12.19 3.64
C GLU A 68 2.47 11.64 2.52
N GLY A 69 2.67 12.12 1.28
CA GLY A 69 2.02 11.56 0.10
C GLY A 69 2.34 10.07 -0.14
N PHE A 70 3.46 9.57 0.40
CA PHE A 70 3.87 8.17 0.35
C PHE A 70 3.79 7.47 1.70
N GLY A 71 3.42 8.15 2.79
CA GLY A 71 3.52 7.64 4.15
C GLY A 71 2.72 6.35 4.32
N SER A 72 1.50 6.33 3.80
CA SER A 72 0.63 5.15 3.81
C SER A 72 1.18 4.00 2.97
N VAL A 73 1.79 4.29 1.81
CA VAL A 73 2.40 3.27 0.93
C VAL A 73 3.64 2.67 1.58
N TYR A 74 4.49 3.52 2.16
CA TYR A 74 5.69 3.09 2.88
C TYR A 74 5.34 2.25 4.11
N GLN A 75 4.41 2.72 4.95
CA GLN A 75 3.92 1.98 6.10
C GLN A 75 3.35 0.62 5.68
N PHE A 76 2.55 0.58 4.60
CA PHE A 76 2.01 -0.65 4.06
C PHE A 76 3.12 -1.63 3.62
N PHE A 77 4.11 -1.18 2.85
CA PHE A 77 5.23 -2.03 2.42
C PHE A 77 6.08 -2.52 3.59
N SER A 78 6.27 -1.68 4.59
CA SER A 78 6.99 -2.04 5.80
C SER A 78 6.26 -3.13 6.59
N LEU A 79 4.95 -2.98 6.80
CA LEU A 79 4.10 -3.98 7.44
C LEU A 79 4.07 -5.28 6.62
N LEU A 80 4.04 -5.18 5.29
CA LEU A 80 4.05 -6.35 4.43
C LEU A 80 5.37 -7.13 4.50
N ALA A 81 6.51 -6.41 4.50
CA ALA A 81 7.82 -7.01 4.73
C ALA A 81 7.86 -7.70 6.10
N PHE A 82 7.20 -7.12 7.10
CA PHE A 82 7.02 -7.75 8.41
C PHE A 82 6.17 -9.03 8.36
N VAL A 83 5.09 -9.10 7.55
CA VAL A 83 4.34 -10.35 7.36
C VAL A 83 5.19 -11.42 6.67
N ALA A 84 6.01 -11.04 5.67
CA ALA A 84 6.95 -11.98 5.04
C ALA A 84 7.99 -12.50 6.04
N LEU A 85 8.45 -11.66 6.96
CA LEU A 85 9.31 -12.06 8.07
C LEU A 85 8.62 -13.11 8.97
N ILE A 86 7.36 -12.91 9.33
CA ILE A 86 6.56 -13.88 10.11
C ILE A 86 6.41 -15.21 9.37
N LEU A 87 6.20 -15.19 8.05
CA LEU A 87 6.21 -16.40 7.23
C LEU A 87 7.55 -17.15 7.36
N GLY A 88 8.67 -16.42 7.33
CA GLY A 88 10.01 -16.96 7.61
C GLY A 88 10.12 -17.57 9.02
N CYS A 89 9.55 -16.94 10.04
CA CYS A 89 9.53 -17.46 11.42
C CYS A 89 8.88 -18.84 11.52
N ILE A 90 7.78 -19.07 10.77
CA ILE A 90 7.11 -20.38 10.69
C ILE A 90 8.06 -21.42 10.10
N GLY A 91 8.85 -21.05 9.09
CA GLY A 91 9.89 -21.90 8.50
C GLY A 91 10.98 -22.31 9.48
N VAL A 92 11.49 -21.36 10.27
CA VAL A 92 12.49 -21.64 11.30
C VAL A 92 11.90 -22.56 12.37
N ALA A 93 10.70 -22.25 12.88
CA ALA A 93 10.02 -23.08 13.88
C ALA A 93 9.80 -24.51 13.39
N SER A 94 9.37 -24.68 12.12
CA SER A 94 9.17 -26.00 11.51
C SER A 94 10.49 -26.75 11.35
N SER A 95 11.54 -26.09 10.86
CA SER A 95 12.86 -26.69 10.64
C SER A 95 13.49 -27.15 11.96
N VAL A 96 13.42 -26.31 12.99
CA VAL A 96 13.91 -26.67 14.33
C VAL A 96 13.06 -27.77 14.96
N HIS A 97 11.74 -27.76 14.74
CA HIS A 97 10.89 -28.86 15.20
C HIS A 97 11.30 -30.20 14.62
N ILE A 98 11.65 -30.25 13.32
CA ILE A 98 12.15 -31.47 12.66
C ILE A 98 13.50 -31.86 13.24
N TYR A 99 14.44 -30.92 13.31
CA TYR A 99 15.78 -31.18 13.85
C TYR A 99 15.72 -31.71 15.29
N ALA A 100 14.91 -31.07 16.15
CA ALA A 100 14.68 -31.52 17.52
C ALA A 100 14.01 -32.91 17.58
N ARG A 101 13.19 -33.28 16.58
CA ARG A 101 12.55 -34.60 16.49
C ARG A 101 13.53 -35.68 16.07
N GLU A 102 14.37 -35.42 15.07
CA GLU A 102 15.41 -36.35 14.60
C GLU A 102 16.45 -36.62 15.68
N LYS A 103 16.73 -35.62 16.52
CA LYS A 103 17.70 -35.71 17.61
C LYS A 103 17.13 -36.25 18.93
N ARG A 104 15.85 -36.66 18.98
CA ARG A 104 15.24 -37.19 20.21
C ARG A 104 15.94 -38.43 20.73
N ASP A 105 16.32 -39.36 19.86
CA ASP A 105 16.95 -40.61 20.28
C ASP A 105 18.36 -40.35 20.82
N GLU A 106 19.12 -39.45 20.19
CA GLU A 106 20.42 -38.98 20.67
C GLU A 106 20.30 -38.30 22.05
N VAL A 107 19.29 -37.46 22.23
CA VAL A 107 18.98 -36.83 23.53
C VAL A 107 18.64 -37.89 24.57
N ALA A 108 17.85 -38.90 24.21
CA ALA A 108 17.45 -39.94 25.13
C ALA A 108 18.65 -40.78 25.61
N VAL A 109 19.60 -41.09 24.72
CA VAL A 109 20.89 -41.72 25.08
C VAL A 109 21.71 -40.83 26.02
N LEU A 110 21.84 -39.53 25.74
CA LEU A 110 22.50 -38.58 26.64
C LEU A 110 21.85 -38.53 28.03
N ARG A 111 20.51 -38.58 28.08
CA ARG A 111 19.73 -38.61 29.32
C ARG A 111 19.96 -39.92 30.09
N CYS A 112 20.16 -41.04 29.42
CA CYS A 112 20.52 -42.33 30.05
C CYS A 112 21.94 -42.32 30.64
N ILE A 113 22.88 -41.58 30.04
CA ILE A 113 24.26 -41.43 30.52
C ILE A 113 24.37 -40.41 31.68
N GLY A 114 23.28 -39.71 32.01
CA GLY A 114 23.20 -38.82 33.18
C GLY A 114 23.06 -37.33 32.85
N SER A 115 22.92 -36.95 31.58
CA SER A 115 22.68 -35.54 31.20
C SER A 115 21.40 -35.01 31.84
N SER A 116 21.46 -33.80 32.40
CA SER A 116 20.24 -33.08 32.80
C SER A 116 19.46 -32.62 31.56
N GLY A 117 18.14 -32.43 31.70
CA GLY A 117 17.30 -31.93 30.60
C GLY A 117 17.69 -30.52 30.15
N TRP A 118 18.28 -29.72 31.06
CA TRP A 118 18.82 -28.39 30.76
C TRP A 118 20.15 -28.44 30.02
N GLN A 119 21.03 -29.39 30.35
CA GLN A 119 22.25 -29.62 29.57
C GLN A 119 21.90 -30.03 28.14
N ALA A 120 20.96 -30.97 27.97
CA ALA A 120 20.47 -31.36 26.65
C ALA A 120 19.87 -30.16 25.89
N PHE A 121 18.99 -29.38 26.52
CA PHE A 121 18.42 -28.17 25.93
C PHE A 121 19.50 -27.17 25.49
N ASN A 122 20.49 -26.87 26.34
CA ASN A 122 21.53 -25.89 26.06
C ASN A 122 22.43 -26.30 24.90
N ILE A 123 22.75 -27.58 24.74
CA ILE A 123 23.55 -28.09 23.61
C ILE A 123 22.87 -27.72 22.28
N TYR A 124 21.59 -28.07 22.14
CA TYR A 124 20.86 -27.79 20.90
C TYR A 124 20.52 -26.29 20.77
N PHE A 125 20.32 -25.57 21.89
CA PHE A 125 20.14 -24.12 21.87
C PHE A 125 21.35 -23.40 21.30
N ILE A 126 22.56 -23.75 21.73
CA ILE A 126 23.80 -23.16 21.23
C ILE A 126 23.98 -23.48 19.74
N GLN A 127 23.68 -24.70 19.30
CA GLN A 127 23.73 -25.05 17.87
C GLN A 127 22.80 -24.16 17.06
N ILE A 128 21.54 -24.02 17.48
CA ILE A 128 20.55 -23.19 16.79
C ILE A 128 20.93 -21.71 16.84
N PHE A 129 21.50 -21.23 17.96
CA PHE A 129 22.00 -19.86 18.10
C PHE A 129 23.09 -19.55 17.07
N VAL A 130 24.09 -20.43 16.95
CA VAL A 130 25.18 -20.29 15.98
C VAL A 130 24.64 -20.36 14.54
N LEU A 131 23.75 -21.31 14.24
CA LEU A 131 23.07 -21.41 12.95
C LEU A 131 22.25 -20.15 12.63
N GLY A 132 21.60 -19.56 13.63
CA GLY A 132 20.84 -18.31 13.52
C GLY A 132 21.72 -17.12 13.19
N ILE A 133 22.88 -16.98 13.84
CA ILE A 133 23.86 -15.94 13.53
C ILE A 133 24.39 -16.12 12.10
N ILE A 134 24.84 -17.32 11.74
CA ILE A 134 25.36 -17.60 10.39
C ILE A 134 24.29 -17.31 9.35
N GLY A 135 23.06 -17.77 9.57
CA GLY A 135 21.92 -17.52 8.69
C GLY A 135 21.60 -16.03 8.55
N SER A 136 21.68 -15.26 9.64
CA SER A 136 21.40 -13.83 9.65
C SER A 136 22.50 -13.03 8.94
N VAL A 137 23.77 -13.41 9.11
CA VAL A 137 24.90 -12.82 8.38
C VAL A 137 24.80 -13.13 6.89
N LEU A 138 24.54 -14.38 6.51
CA LEU A 138 24.32 -14.74 5.10
C LEU A 138 23.11 -14.01 4.50
N GLY A 139 22.03 -13.89 5.28
CA GLY A 139 20.84 -13.12 4.89
C GLY A 139 21.14 -11.64 4.67
N ALA A 140 21.95 -11.02 5.54
CA ALA A 140 22.37 -9.63 5.38
C ALA A 140 23.28 -9.44 4.15
N VAL A 141 24.22 -10.38 3.91
CA VAL A 141 25.07 -10.37 2.70
C VAL A 141 24.21 -10.51 1.44
N LEU A 142 23.24 -11.42 1.44
CA LEU A 142 22.28 -11.56 0.33
C LEU A 142 21.43 -10.30 0.17
N GLY A 143 20.99 -9.67 1.25
CA GLY A 143 20.24 -8.41 1.22
C GLY A 143 21.04 -7.28 0.57
N VAL A 144 22.31 -7.12 0.97
CA VAL A 144 23.23 -6.15 0.35
C VAL A 144 23.47 -6.49 -1.12
N ALA A 145 23.67 -7.77 -1.47
CA ALA A 145 23.85 -8.19 -2.86
C ALA A 145 22.61 -7.88 -3.72
N ILE A 146 21.41 -8.15 -3.20
CA ILE A 146 20.16 -7.82 -3.87
C ILE A 146 20.02 -6.30 -4.05
N GLN A 147 20.35 -5.51 -3.02
CA GLN A 147 20.35 -4.05 -3.09
C GLN A 147 21.24 -3.53 -4.23
N GLN A 148 22.35 -4.20 -4.55
CA GLN A 148 23.25 -3.84 -5.66
C GLN A 148 22.77 -4.31 -7.05
N VAL A 149 21.88 -5.30 -7.11
CA VAL A 149 21.31 -5.80 -8.37
C VAL A 149 20.10 -4.98 -8.82
N VAL A 150 19.33 -4.44 -7.86
CA VAL A 150 18.18 -3.58 -8.12
C VAL A 150 18.49 -2.42 -9.11
N PRO A 151 19.61 -1.68 -9.03
CA PRO A 151 19.92 -0.59 -9.94
C PRO A 151 20.27 -1.07 -11.35
N ILE A 152 20.85 -2.26 -11.49
CA ILE A 152 21.18 -2.84 -12.81
C ILE A 152 19.89 -3.31 -13.50
N ALA A 153 19.02 -3.96 -12.74
CA ALA A 153 17.74 -4.45 -13.24
C ALA A 153 16.75 -3.30 -13.52
N PHE A 154 16.82 -2.21 -12.74
CA PHE A 154 15.75 -1.21 -12.69
C PHE A 154 16.20 0.25 -12.84
N GLY A 155 17.49 0.54 -12.94
CA GLY A 155 18.02 1.91 -13.04
C GLY A 155 17.54 2.68 -14.29
N LYS A 156 17.16 1.96 -15.35
CA LYS A 156 16.57 2.56 -16.56
C LYS A 156 15.15 3.11 -16.35
N TYR A 157 14.49 2.74 -15.26
CA TYR A 157 13.14 3.18 -14.90
C TYR A 157 13.14 4.25 -13.80
N LEU A 158 14.32 4.69 -13.36
CA LEU A 158 14.47 5.66 -12.28
C LEU A 158 14.98 6.99 -12.87
N PRO A 159 14.18 8.08 -12.80
CA PRO A 159 14.53 9.40 -13.34
C PRO A 159 15.51 10.19 -12.45
N VAL A 160 16.07 9.55 -11.42
CA VAL A 160 16.99 10.15 -10.45
C VAL A 160 18.19 9.23 -10.27
N GLU A 161 19.38 9.83 -10.21
CA GLU A 161 20.61 9.11 -9.89
C GLU A 161 20.56 8.63 -8.43
N LEU A 162 20.25 7.35 -8.24
CA LEU A 162 20.26 6.74 -6.92
C LEU A 162 21.71 6.49 -6.48
N GLN A 163 22.13 7.20 -5.43
CA GLN A 163 23.40 6.93 -4.76
C GLN A 163 23.21 5.81 -3.73
N PHE A 164 23.79 4.65 -3.99
CA PHE A 164 23.69 3.51 -3.09
C PHE A 164 24.86 3.49 -2.11
N GLY A 165 24.58 3.90 -0.88
CA GLY A 165 25.45 3.65 0.28
C GLY A 165 25.01 2.39 1.00
N VAL A 166 25.96 1.58 1.46
CA VAL A 166 25.61 0.48 2.37
C VAL A 166 25.54 1.01 3.79
N SER A 167 24.36 0.96 4.39
CA SER A 167 24.16 1.34 5.77
C SER A 167 24.54 0.18 6.69
N TRP A 168 25.70 0.28 7.34
CA TRP A 168 26.12 -0.70 8.36
C TRP A 168 25.17 -0.78 9.54
N ARG A 169 24.43 0.29 9.82
CA ARG A 169 23.37 0.27 10.83
C ARG A 169 22.23 -0.69 10.43
N ALA A 170 21.74 -0.60 9.19
CA ALA A 170 20.69 -1.49 8.69
C ALA A 170 21.15 -2.96 8.63
N VAL A 171 22.42 -3.20 8.26
CA VAL A 171 23.04 -4.54 8.30
C VAL A 171 23.07 -5.08 9.73
N ALA A 172 23.52 -4.28 10.69
CA ALA A 172 23.57 -4.68 12.10
C ALA A 172 22.17 -4.96 12.67
N GLU A 173 21.19 -4.09 12.38
CA GLU A 173 19.79 -4.28 12.77
C GLU A 173 19.20 -5.55 12.16
N GLY A 174 19.45 -5.83 10.87
CA GLY A 174 19.01 -7.05 10.19
C GLY A 174 19.63 -8.32 10.80
N VAL A 175 20.92 -8.30 11.13
CA VAL A 175 21.59 -9.44 11.78
C VAL A 175 21.05 -9.67 13.20
N LEU A 176 20.82 -8.60 13.96
CA LEU A 176 20.23 -8.66 15.31
C LEU A 176 18.82 -9.23 15.26
N LEU A 177 17.95 -8.68 14.39
CA LEU A 177 16.57 -9.11 14.25
C LEU A 177 16.48 -10.57 13.78
N GLY A 178 17.27 -10.95 12.77
CA GLY A 178 17.32 -12.34 12.29
C GLY A 178 17.74 -13.32 13.38
N THR A 179 18.71 -12.94 14.21
CA THR A 179 19.19 -13.77 15.34
C THR A 179 18.12 -13.87 16.42
N ILE A 180 17.51 -12.75 16.82
CA ILE A 180 16.43 -12.71 17.83
C ILE A 180 15.26 -13.58 17.38
N ILE A 181 14.84 -13.47 16.13
CA ILE A 181 13.73 -14.25 15.56
C ILE A 181 14.06 -15.74 15.54
N SER A 182 15.26 -16.09 15.10
CA SER A 182 15.72 -17.48 15.06
C SER A 182 15.68 -18.11 16.45
N ILE A 183 16.12 -17.39 17.47
CA ILE A 183 16.05 -17.82 18.88
C ILE A 183 14.59 -17.92 19.32
N LEU A 184 13.82 -16.86 19.13
CA LEU A 184 12.47 -16.74 19.66
C LEU A 184 11.54 -17.86 19.16
N PHE A 185 11.60 -18.15 17.86
CA PHE A 185 10.75 -19.17 17.23
C PHE A 185 11.31 -20.59 17.33
N SER A 186 12.60 -20.75 17.66
CA SER A 186 13.21 -22.07 17.92
C SER A 186 13.03 -22.57 19.35
N ILE A 187 12.87 -21.66 20.33
CA ILE A 187 12.70 -22.06 21.74
C ILE A 187 11.48 -22.98 21.92
N LEU A 188 10.36 -22.68 21.26
CA LEU A 188 9.13 -23.46 21.43
C LEU A 188 9.29 -24.95 21.06
N PRO A 189 9.80 -25.33 19.86
CA PRO A 189 10.10 -26.72 19.56
C PRO A 189 11.24 -27.29 20.41
N LEU A 190 12.24 -26.49 20.80
CA LEU A 190 13.39 -26.95 21.56
C LEU A 190 13.06 -27.32 23.02
N VAL A 191 12.08 -26.64 23.63
CA VAL A 191 11.62 -26.99 24.99
C VAL A 191 11.10 -28.43 25.06
N ALA A 192 10.61 -29.01 23.96
CA ALA A 192 10.20 -30.42 23.93
C ALA A 192 11.37 -31.39 24.17
N VAL A 193 12.61 -31.00 23.79
CA VAL A 193 13.84 -31.79 24.01
C VAL A 193 14.14 -31.95 25.50
N ARG A 194 13.86 -30.92 26.31
CA ARG A 194 14.07 -30.94 27.77
C ARG A 194 13.29 -32.06 28.47
N PHE A 195 12.12 -32.41 27.94
CA PHE A 195 11.19 -33.35 28.55
C PHE A 195 11.25 -34.76 27.94
N VAL A 196 12.29 -35.07 27.15
CA VAL A 196 12.51 -36.42 26.62
C VAL A 196 12.84 -37.37 27.79
N PRO A 197 12.01 -38.39 28.04
CA PRO A 197 12.23 -39.36 29.13
C PRO A 197 13.27 -40.41 28.71
N PRO A 198 14.18 -40.85 29.60
CA PRO A 198 15.12 -41.94 29.33
C PRO A 198 14.44 -43.23 28.84
N LEU A 199 13.22 -43.47 29.33
CA LEU A 199 12.36 -44.61 28.96
C LEU A 199 11.98 -44.67 27.47
N SER A 200 12.13 -43.58 26.71
CA SER A 200 11.88 -43.57 25.26
C SER A 200 12.86 -44.45 24.47
N VAL A 201 14.06 -44.70 24.99
CA VAL A 201 15.03 -45.66 24.41
C VAL A 201 14.58 -47.11 24.66
N LEU A 202 13.83 -47.34 25.75
CA LEU A 202 13.44 -48.69 26.21
C LEU A 202 12.02 -49.08 25.75
N ARG A 203 11.18 -48.10 25.38
CA ARG A 203 9.82 -48.30 24.83
C ARG A 203 9.56 -47.33 23.69
N ALA A 204 9.43 -47.87 22.49
CA ALA A 204 9.11 -47.12 21.27
C ALA A 204 7.75 -46.36 21.34
N ASP A 205 6.81 -46.83 22.17
CA ASP A 205 5.45 -46.27 22.27
C ASP A 205 5.19 -45.38 23.52
N PHE A 206 6.22 -44.89 24.21
CA PHE A 206 6.01 -44.02 25.37
C PHE A 206 5.52 -42.61 24.95
N GLN A 207 4.24 -42.31 25.16
CA GLN A 207 3.72 -40.95 25.03
C GLN A 207 3.95 -40.15 26.33
N PRO A 208 4.78 -39.10 26.33
CA PRO A 208 4.94 -38.27 27.51
C PRO A 208 3.63 -37.54 27.84
N GLY A 209 3.26 -37.53 29.12
CA GLY A 209 2.11 -36.74 29.60
C GLY A 209 2.29 -35.24 29.36
N ARG A 210 1.19 -34.47 29.33
CA ARG A 210 1.25 -33.00 29.18
C ARG A 210 1.94 -32.37 30.39
N VAL A 211 3.22 -32.06 30.26
CA VAL A 211 4.00 -31.38 31.31
C VAL A 211 3.83 -29.86 31.18
N PHE A 212 3.42 -29.20 32.25
CA PHE A 212 3.35 -27.74 32.31
C PHE A 212 4.77 -27.18 32.49
N SER A 213 5.23 -26.36 31.54
CA SER A 213 6.56 -25.73 31.61
C SER A 213 6.45 -24.21 31.62
N LYS A 214 7.00 -23.58 32.66
CA LYS A 214 7.11 -22.11 32.74
C LYS A 214 7.87 -21.52 31.54
N THR A 215 8.89 -22.22 31.03
CA THR A 215 9.67 -21.77 29.86
C THR A 215 8.85 -21.80 28.56
N ARG A 216 7.92 -22.75 28.44
CA ARG A 216 7.03 -22.85 27.28
C ARG A 216 6.05 -21.68 27.23
N TRP A 217 5.47 -21.32 28.37
CA TRP A 217 4.56 -20.17 28.47
C TRP A 217 5.30 -18.84 28.27
N ALA A 218 6.48 -18.68 28.85
CA ALA A 218 7.32 -17.51 28.62
C ALA A 218 7.66 -17.34 27.12
N ALA A 219 8.01 -18.43 26.42
CA ALA A 219 8.26 -18.39 24.98
C ALA A 219 7.01 -18.01 24.17
N ILE A 220 5.83 -18.53 24.51
CA ILE A 220 4.57 -18.15 23.86
C ILE A 220 4.29 -16.66 24.05
N ILE A 221 4.41 -16.15 25.29
CA ILE A 221 4.21 -14.72 25.58
C ILE A 221 5.18 -13.86 24.77
N LEU A 222 6.47 -14.21 24.72
CA LEU A 222 7.46 -13.49 23.93
C LEU A 222 7.17 -13.53 22.42
N ILE A 223 6.71 -14.68 21.89
CA ILE A 223 6.30 -14.81 20.48
C ILE A 223 5.11 -13.91 20.15
N PHE A 224 4.16 -13.74 21.08
CA PHE A 224 3.02 -12.84 20.91
C PHE A 224 3.39 -11.36 21.11
N LEU A 225 4.32 -11.07 22.03
CA LEU A 225 4.75 -9.70 22.33
C LEU A 225 5.66 -9.13 21.24
N PHE A 226 6.46 -9.98 20.58
CA PHE A 226 7.41 -9.55 19.56
C PHE A 226 6.76 -8.80 18.38
N PRO A 227 5.69 -9.30 17.73
CA PRO A 227 4.99 -8.55 16.68
C PRO A 227 4.47 -7.19 17.13
N VAL A 228 3.98 -7.08 18.37
CA VAL A 228 3.46 -5.83 18.92
C VAL A 228 4.59 -4.80 19.06
N LEU A 229 5.71 -5.21 19.68
CA LEU A 229 6.84 -4.32 19.90
C LEU A 229 7.55 -3.95 18.58
N ALA A 230 7.70 -4.90 17.67
CA ALA A 230 8.34 -4.66 16.37
C ALA A 230 7.48 -3.72 15.49
N ALA A 231 6.17 -3.96 15.42
CA ALA A 231 5.27 -3.08 14.68
C ALA A 231 5.18 -1.69 15.32
N ALA A 232 5.10 -1.60 16.66
CA ALA A 232 5.09 -0.32 17.36
C ALA A 232 6.37 0.50 17.15
N TYR A 233 7.53 -0.17 17.15
CA TYR A 233 8.82 0.47 16.83
C TYR A 233 8.84 0.99 15.39
N GLN A 234 8.29 0.22 14.44
CA GLN A 234 8.32 0.58 13.03
C GLN A 234 7.30 1.64 12.63
N THR A 235 6.15 1.72 13.32
CA THR A 235 5.12 2.74 13.05
C THR A 235 5.19 3.94 14.01
N GLU A 236 6.20 4.00 14.88
CA GLU A 236 6.36 5.01 15.95
C GLU A 236 5.11 5.19 16.84
N SER A 237 4.24 4.17 16.88
CA SER A 237 2.93 4.24 17.52
C SER A 237 2.52 2.86 18.02
N PHE A 238 2.27 2.79 19.33
CA PHE A 238 1.84 1.57 20.00
C PHE A 238 0.43 1.13 19.58
N LEU A 239 -0.42 2.08 19.21
CA LEU A 239 -1.81 1.80 18.83
C LEU A 239 -1.87 1.09 17.48
N THR A 240 -1.16 1.60 16.47
CA THR A 240 -1.07 0.96 15.15
C THR A 240 -0.34 -0.38 15.23
N GLY A 241 0.73 -0.49 16.01
CA GLY A 241 1.42 -1.76 16.23
C GLY A 241 0.54 -2.82 16.90
N GLY A 242 -0.29 -2.41 17.87
CA GLY A 242 -1.29 -3.26 18.52
C GLY A 242 -2.40 -3.70 17.56
N LEU A 243 -3.00 -2.77 16.82
CA LEU A 243 -4.03 -3.06 15.82
C LEU A 243 -3.52 -4.00 14.73
N PHE A 244 -2.31 -3.77 14.23
CA PHE A 244 -1.66 -4.65 13.26
C PHE A 244 -1.50 -6.07 13.80
N SER A 245 -1.03 -6.21 15.05
CA SER A 245 -0.83 -7.52 15.67
C SER A 245 -2.15 -8.28 15.87
N VAL A 246 -3.21 -7.57 16.27
CA VAL A 246 -4.56 -8.14 16.33
C VAL A 246 -5.02 -8.55 14.93
N GLY A 247 -4.82 -7.70 13.92
CA GLY A 247 -5.11 -8.00 12.52
C GLY A 247 -4.36 -9.24 12.01
N LEU A 248 -3.09 -9.40 12.36
CA LEU A 248 -2.26 -10.56 12.02
C LEU A 248 -2.81 -11.85 12.65
N ILE A 249 -3.20 -11.80 13.92
CA ILE A 249 -3.82 -12.94 14.61
C ILE A 249 -5.16 -13.29 13.96
N LEU A 250 -5.98 -12.29 13.63
CA LEU A 250 -7.25 -12.48 12.93
C LEU A 250 -7.06 -13.05 11.53
N ALA A 251 -6.03 -12.62 10.80
CA ALA A 251 -5.70 -13.14 9.47
C ALA A 251 -5.24 -14.60 9.54
N LEU A 252 -4.33 -14.94 10.45
CA LEU A 252 -3.87 -16.32 10.67
C LEU A 252 -5.00 -17.23 11.17
N GLY A 253 -5.81 -16.74 12.10
CA GLY A 253 -7.01 -17.41 12.60
C GLY A 253 -8.04 -17.63 11.49
N GLY A 254 -8.27 -16.60 10.67
CA GLY A 254 -9.13 -16.65 9.49
C GLY A 254 -8.65 -17.70 8.49
N LEU A 255 -7.35 -17.70 8.15
CA LEU A 255 -6.74 -18.71 7.26
C LEU A 255 -6.96 -20.12 7.83
N ALA A 256 -6.74 -20.29 9.13
CA ALA A 256 -6.95 -21.58 9.79
C ALA A 256 -8.42 -22.02 9.79
N LEU A 257 -9.36 -21.11 10.04
CA LEU A 257 -10.80 -21.38 10.03
C LEU A 257 -11.30 -21.73 8.62
N VAL A 258 -10.88 -20.98 7.60
CA VAL A 258 -11.20 -21.27 6.20
C VAL A 258 -10.60 -22.62 5.79
N ALA A 259 -9.34 -22.91 6.14
CA ALA A 259 -8.72 -24.19 5.89
C ALA A 259 -9.48 -25.35 6.57
N MET A 260 -9.88 -25.19 7.84
CA MET A 260 -10.70 -26.18 8.55
C MET A 260 -12.06 -26.38 7.88
N GLY A 261 -12.73 -25.29 7.49
CA GLY A 261 -14.04 -25.32 6.81
C GLY A 261 -13.96 -26.02 5.44
N LEU A 262 -12.93 -25.72 4.65
CA LEU A 262 -12.68 -26.40 3.37
C LEU A 262 -12.39 -27.89 3.56
N LEU A 263 -11.57 -28.27 4.54
CA LEU A 263 -11.32 -29.68 4.85
C LEU A 263 -12.58 -30.40 5.32
N TYR A 264 -13.45 -29.72 6.09
CA TYR A 264 -14.76 -30.24 6.46
C TYR A 264 -15.66 -30.45 5.23
N LEU A 265 -15.69 -29.50 4.29
CA LEU A 265 -16.47 -29.64 3.05
C LEU A 265 -15.94 -30.78 2.16
N VAL A 266 -14.62 -30.90 2.00
CA VAL A 266 -13.98 -32.01 1.27
C VAL A 266 -14.35 -33.36 1.90
N ARG A 267 -14.39 -33.43 3.24
CA ARG A 267 -14.81 -34.63 3.96
C ARG A 267 -16.31 -34.92 3.81
N LYS A 268 -17.16 -33.88 3.82
CA LYS A 268 -18.62 -34.00 3.71
C LYS A 268 -19.06 -34.43 2.30
N TYR A 269 -18.45 -33.87 1.27
CA TYR A 269 -18.76 -34.13 -0.15
C TYR A 269 -17.76 -35.10 -0.79
N PHE A 270 -17.23 -36.06 -0.01
CA PHE A 270 -16.18 -36.96 -0.46
C PHE A 270 -16.65 -37.88 -1.62
N PRO A 271 -16.02 -37.84 -2.82
CA PRO A 271 -16.45 -38.61 -3.98
C PRO A 271 -16.09 -40.10 -3.85
N GLN A 272 -17.04 -40.90 -3.34
CA GLN A 272 -16.85 -42.34 -3.10
C GLN A 272 -16.65 -43.17 -4.38
N ASN A 273 -17.23 -42.75 -5.50
CA ASN A 273 -17.20 -43.46 -6.79
C ASN A 273 -16.01 -43.07 -7.70
N SER A 274 -15.08 -42.26 -7.22
CA SER A 274 -13.90 -41.84 -7.98
C SER A 274 -12.83 -42.95 -8.06
N SER A 275 -11.95 -42.89 -9.07
CA SER A 275 -10.87 -43.88 -9.20
C SER A 275 -9.96 -43.89 -7.96
N PHE A 276 -9.32 -45.04 -7.69
CA PHE A 276 -8.48 -45.24 -6.51
C PHE A 276 -7.46 -44.12 -6.28
N VAL A 277 -6.80 -43.63 -7.34
CA VAL A 277 -5.75 -42.60 -7.24
C VAL A 277 -6.32 -41.27 -6.72
N PHE A 278 -7.43 -40.80 -7.30
CA PHE A 278 -8.08 -39.55 -6.88
C PHE A 278 -8.66 -39.67 -5.46
N ARG A 279 -9.33 -40.80 -5.18
CA ARG A 279 -9.91 -41.07 -3.87
C ARG A 279 -8.87 -41.13 -2.76
N HIS A 280 -7.74 -41.82 -3.01
CA HIS A 280 -6.64 -41.94 -2.04
C HIS A 280 -5.97 -40.59 -1.80
N ALA A 281 -5.66 -39.84 -2.86
CA ALA A 281 -5.06 -38.50 -2.75
C ALA A 281 -5.94 -37.54 -1.94
N LEU A 282 -7.26 -37.54 -2.17
CA LEU A 282 -8.19 -36.69 -1.43
C LEU A 282 -8.38 -37.16 0.02
N SER A 283 -8.42 -38.49 0.24
CA SER A 283 -8.53 -39.07 1.60
C SER A 283 -7.32 -38.76 2.46
N ASN A 284 -6.14 -38.62 1.86
CA ASN A 284 -4.94 -38.26 2.59
C ASN A 284 -5.11 -36.90 3.27
N LEU A 285 -5.74 -35.92 2.61
CA LEU A 285 -5.85 -34.54 3.11
C LEU A 285 -6.46 -34.40 4.51
N PHE A 286 -7.42 -35.26 4.89
CA PHE A 286 -8.14 -35.19 6.17
C PHE A 286 -7.83 -36.35 7.13
N ARG A 287 -6.80 -37.15 6.85
CA ARG A 287 -6.40 -38.27 7.70
C ARG A 287 -5.84 -37.79 9.06
N PRO A 288 -6.10 -38.49 10.17
CA PRO A 288 -5.48 -38.19 11.46
C PRO A 288 -3.95 -38.13 11.36
N ASN A 289 -3.33 -37.15 12.05
CA ASN A 289 -1.89 -36.82 11.99
C ASN A 289 -1.38 -36.29 10.64
N ASN A 290 -2.25 -35.87 9.71
CA ASN A 290 -1.80 -35.16 8.51
C ASN A 290 -1.53 -33.67 8.78
N GLN A 291 -0.56 -33.10 8.06
CA GLN A 291 -0.11 -31.72 8.16
C GLN A 291 -0.81 -30.79 7.14
N THR A 292 -1.87 -31.25 6.47
CA THR A 292 -2.59 -30.45 5.46
C THR A 292 -3.01 -29.10 5.99
N GLN A 293 -3.57 -29.02 7.20
CA GLN A 293 -4.00 -27.74 7.76
C GLN A 293 -2.84 -26.74 7.89
N ILE A 294 -1.66 -27.22 8.33
CA ILE A 294 -0.46 -26.38 8.44
C ILE A 294 -0.01 -25.91 7.05
N LEU A 295 0.01 -26.82 6.06
CA LEU A 295 0.33 -26.50 4.68
C LEU A 295 -0.63 -25.46 4.09
N LEU A 296 -1.94 -25.62 4.30
CA LEU A 296 -2.97 -24.68 3.84
C LEU A 296 -2.79 -23.30 4.46
N VAL A 297 -2.51 -23.21 5.77
CA VAL A 297 -2.30 -21.91 6.43
C VAL A 297 -1.01 -21.26 5.96
N THR A 298 0.07 -22.02 5.80
CA THR A 298 1.37 -21.49 5.40
C THR A 298 1.42 -21.07 3.93
N ILE A 299 0.99 -21.94 3.02
CA ILE A 299 0.92 -21.61 1.58
C ILE A 299 -0.18 -20.57 1.35
N GLY A 300 -1.32 -20.71 2.04
CA GLY A 300 -2.42 -19.74 1.99
C GLY A 300 -2.01 -18.36 2.48
N LEU A 301 -1.14 -18.26 3.50
CA LEU A 301 -0.57 -16.98 3.94
C LEU A 301 0.29 -16.34 2.85
N GLY A 302 1.16 -17.11 2.18
CA GLY A 302 1.93 -16.61 1.04
C GLY A 302 1.03 -16.11 -0.11
N ALA A 303 0.03 -16.92 -0.48
CA ALA A 303 -0.95 -16.54 -1.49
C ALA A 303 -1.78 -15.31 -1.09
N PHE A 304 -2.18 -15.22 0.19
CA PHE A 304 -2.88 -14.09 0.78
C PHE A 304 -2.09 -12.80 0.64
N ILE A 305 -0.81 -12.79 1.06
CA ILE A 305 0.08 -11.62 0.97
C ILE A 305 0.18 -11.15 -0.48
N ILE A 306 0.49 -12.07 -1.42
CA ILE A 306 0.70 -11.73 -2.83
C ILE A 306 -0.59 -11.19 -3.46
N ALA A 307 -1.72 -11.84 -3.20
CA ALA A 307 -3.00 -11.43 -3.75
C ALA A 307 -3.51 -10.12 -3.13
N THR A 308 -3.33 -9.88 -1.83
CA THR A 308 -3.69 -8.61 -1.18
C THR A 308 -2.86 -7.46 -1.76
N LEU A 309 -1.56 -7.68 -1.93
CA LEU A 309 -0.67 -6.70 -2.55
C LEU A 309 -1.07 -6.41 -4.00
N ASN A 310 -1.45 -7.43 -4.77
CA ASN A 310 -1.96 -7.26 -6.12
C ASN A 310 -3.26 -6.43 -6.16
N ILE A 311 -4.24 -6.75 -5.30
CA ILE A 311 -5.50 -5.99 -5.20
C ILE A 311 -5.25 -4.52 -4.86
N ILE A 312 -4.35 -4.24 -3.92
CA ILE A 312 -4.00 -2.87 -3.54
C ILE A 312 -3.33 -2.16 -4.70
N GLN A 313 -2.40 -2.82 -5.40
CA GLN A 313 -1.77 -2.27 -6.60
C GLN A 313 -2.82 -1.94 -7.67
N SER A 314 -3.69 -2.88 -8.03
CA SER A 314 -4.74 -2.66 -9.03
C SER A 314 -5.71 -1.56 -8.60
N SER A 315 -6.02 -1.44 -7.31
CA SER A 315 -6.90 -0.39 -6.77
C SER A 315 -6.25 0.99 -6.84
N LEU A 316 -4.96 1.08 -6.51
CA LEU A 316 -4.18 2.32 -6.59
C LEU A 316 -3.99 2.78 -8.05
N LEU A 317 -3.64 1.85 -8.96
CA LEU A 317 -3.47 2.16 -10.39
C LEU A 317 -4.79 2.58 -11.04
N ASN A 318 -5.89 1.87 -10.75
CA ASN A 318 -7.20 2.21 -11.32
C ASN A 318 -7.72 3.57 -10.84
N GLN A 319 -7.31 4.05 -9.65
CA GLN A 319 -7.64 5.40 -9.21
C GLN A 319 -7.05 6.47 -10.14
N VAL A 320 -5.89 6.19 -10.73
CA VAL A 320 -5.21 7.09 -11.67
C VAL A 320 -5.71 6.86 -13.10
N GLU A 321 -5.93 5.62 -13.52
CA GLU A 321 -6.42 5.29 -14.87
C GLU A 321 -7.84 5.78 -15.17
N PHE A 322 -8.61 6.21 -14.16
CA PHE A 322 -9.83 7.03 -14.38
C PHE A 322 -9.56 8.35 -15.16
N LYS A 323 -8.29 8.70 -15.39
CA LYS A 323 -7.81 9.79 -16.27
C LYS A 323 -7.83 9.46 -17.78
N GLY A 324 -8.18 8.23 -18.16
CA GLY A 324 -8.21 7.77 -19.54
C GLY A 324 -9.57 7.81 -20.23
N ASN A 325 -10.66 8.22 -19.56
CA ASN A 325 -11.96 8.33 -20.23
C ASN A 325 -11.91 9.37 -21.36
N ALA A 326 -12.45 9.02 -22.53
CA ALA A 326 -12.42 9.85 -23.75
C ALA A 326 -12.94 11.29 -23.56
N ASN A 327 -13.76 11.53 -22.53
CA ASN A 327 -14.37 12.84 -22.25
C ASN A 327 -13.57 13.77 -21.30
N GLN A 328 -12.38 13.41 -20.82
CA GLN A 328 -11.62 14.29 -19.90
C GLN A 328 -10.57 15.15 -20.62
N SER A 329 -10.47 16.41 -20.19
CA SER A 329 -9.51 17.39 -20.68
C SER A 329 -8.10 17.10 -20.15
N ASN A 330 -7.11 17.19 -21.03
CA ASN A 330 -5.70 16.97 -20.68
C ASN A 330 -4.82 18.21 -20.97
N THR A 331 -5.42 19.27 -21.51
CA THR A 331 -4.76 20.53 -21.85
C THR A 331 -5.65 21.68 -21.39
N ILE A 332 -5.10 22.57 -20.57
CA ILE A 332 -5.81 23.77 -20.08
C ILE A 332 -5.13 25.02 -20.64
N LEU A 333 -5.93 25.93 -21.16
CA LEU A 333 -5.52 27.24 -21.65
C LEU A 333 -5.96 28.28 -20.62
N PHE A 334 -5.02 29.08 -20.13
CA PHE A 334 -5.23 30.07 -19.08
C PHE A 334 -4.87 31.48 -19.55
N ASP A 335 -5.47 32.48 -18.92
CA ASP A 335 -5.28 33.91 -19.22
C ASP A 335 -5.77 34.35 -20.62
N ILE A 336 -6.84 33.71 -21.10
CA ILE A 336 -7.50 34.13 -22.35
C ILE A 336 -8.31 35.41 -22.06
N GLN A 337 -7.95 36.52 -22.69
CA GLN A 337 -8.68 37.77 -22.49
C GLN A 337 -10.06 37.70 -23.16
N SER A 338 -11.06 38.45 -22.64
CA SER A 338 -12.44 38.41 -23.18
C SER A 338 -12.54 38.69 -24.68
N HIS A 339 -11.66 39.54 -25.22
CA HIS A 339 -11.60 39.84 -26.67
C HIS A 339 -10.90 38.74 -27.50
N GLN A 340 -10.09 37.89 -26.85
CA GLN A 340 -9.35 36.79 -27.50
C GLN A 340 -10.16 35.49 -27.52
N LYS A 341 -11.13 35.34 -26.60
CA LYS A 341 -11.91 34.11 -26.37
C LYS A 341 -12.35 33.41 -27.65
N ASP A 342 -13.13 34.07 -28.49
CA ASP A 342 -13.73 33.43 -29.67
C ASP A 342 -12.68 33.02 -30.70
N SER A 343 -11.58 33.77 -30.77
CA SER A 343 -10.46 33.48 -31.69
C SER A 343 -9.61 32.30 -31.20
N VAL A 344 -9.42 32.18 -29.88
CA VAL A 344 -8.76 31.01 -29.27
C VAL A 344 -9.63 29.76 -29.42
N VAL A 345 -10.95 29.87 -29.21
CA VAL A 345 -11.87 28.72 -29.41
C VAL A 345 -11.84 28.24 -30.87
N LYS A 346 -11.87 29.16 -31.84
CA LYS A 346 -11.71 28.80 -33.26
C LYS A 346 -10.37 28.15 -33.57
N LEU A 347 -9.30 28.54 -32.85
CA LEU A 347 -8.00 27.89 -33.00
C LEU A 347 -8.03 26.45 -32.48
N ILE A 348 -8.71 26.17 -31.36
CA ILE A 348 -8.91 24.81 -30.84
C ILE A 348 -9.67 23.96 -31.88
N GLU A 349 -10.78 24.49 -32.40
CA GLU A 349 -11.61 23.82 -33.42
C GLU A 349 -10.85 23.57 -34.74
N LYS A 350 -9.97 24.50 -35.16
CA LYS A 350 -9.12 24.36 -36.36
C LYS A 350 -8.23 23.11 -36.31
N TYR A 351 -7.79 22.72 -35.12
CA TYR A 351 -6.94 21.54 -34.90
C TYR A 351 -7.75 20.26 -34.60
N ASP A 352 -9.07 20.29 -34.80
CA ASP A 352 -9.99 19.18 -34.53
C ASP A 352 -9.92 18.71 -33.06
N LEU A 353 -9.68 19.66 -32.15
CA LEU A 353 -9.60 19.40 -30.72
C LEU A 353 -10.97 19.68 -30.09
N PRO A 354 -11.48 18.82 -29.20
CA PRO A 354 -12.76 19.04 -28.54
C PRO A 354 -12.68 20.20 -27.56
N VAL A 355 -13.65 21.11 -27.62
CA VAL A 355 -13.82 22.21 -26.67
C VAL A 355 -14.68 21.70 -25.51
N ASN A 356 -14.05 21.07 -24.52
CA ASN A 356 -14.76 20.43 -23.42
C ASN A 356 -15.38 21.46 -22.47
N GLN A 357 -14.64 22.54 -22.19
CA GLN A 357 -15.10 23.57 -21.26
C GLN A 357 -14.51 24.93 -21.61
N VAL A 358 -15.32 25.99 -21.53
CA VAL A 358 -14.88 27.39 -21.64
C VAL A 358 -15.59 28.19 -20.56
N VAL A 359 -14.85 28.62 -19.55
CA VAL A 359 -15.40 29.27 -18.36
C VAL A 359 -14.66 30.55 -18.01
N PRO A 360 -15.37 31.58 -17.54
CA PRO A 360 -14.77 32.79 -17.02
C PRO A 360 -14.30 32.59 -15.58
N ILE A 361 -13.17 33.21 -15.23
CA ILE A 361 -12.63 33.26 -13.89
C ILE A 361 -12.57 34.72 -13.45
N ILE A 362 -13.22 34.99 -12.32
CA ILE A 362 -13.21 36.27 -11.64
C ILE A 362 -12.50 36.07 -10.30
N THR A 363 -11.61 37.00 -9.96
CA THR A 363 -10.96 37.01 -8.66
C THR A 363 -11.76 37.87 -7.67
N CYS A 364 -11.96 37.36 -6.47
CA CYS A 364 -12.63 38.07 -5.40
C CYS A 364 -12.05 37.69 -4.02
N ARG A 365 -12.41 38.46 -3.00
CA ARG A 365 -12.10 38.15 -1.60
C ARG A 365 -13.37 38.10 -0.77
N LEU A 366 -13.37 37.39 0.34
CA LEU A 366 -14.46 37.45 1.31
C LEU A 366 -14.25 38.67 2.21
N SER A 367 -15.27 39.52 2.31
CA SER A 367 -15.30 40.65 3.24
C SER A 367 -16.13 40.33 4.49
N GLU A 368 -17.24 39.63 4.31
CA GLU A 368 -18.12 39.22 5.41
C GLU A 368 -18.58 37.77 5.26
N VAL A 369 -18.68 37.09 6.40
CA VAL A 369 -19.24 35.74 6.52
C VAL A 369 -20.30 35.77 7.62
N LYS A 370 -21.54 35.36 7.31
CA LYS A 370 -22.67 35.40 8.26
C LYS A 370 -22.93 36.78 8.85
N GLY A 371 -22.74 37.83 8.03
CA GLY A 371 -22.90 39.23 8.45
C GLY A 371 -21.85 39.73 9.45
N LYS A 372 -20.76 38.98 9.67
CA LYS A 372 -19.61 39.41 10.45
C LYS A 372 -18.42 39.68 9.51
N PRO A 373 -17.71 40.81 9.66
CA PRO A 373 -16.54 41.09 8.84
C PRO A 373 -15.39 40.14 9.15
N VAL A 374 -14.63 39.76 8.11
CA VAL A 374 -13.52 38.81 8.20
C VAL A 374 -12.49 39.18 9.27
N ASP A 375 -12.22 40.47 9.50
CA ASP A 375 -11.24 40.92 10.49
C ASP A 375 -11.67 40.65 11.95
N GLN A 376 -12.97 40.49 12.23
CA GLN A 376 -13.43 40.09 13.56
C GLN A 376 -13.18 38.60 13.84
N PHE A 377 -13.25 37.75 12.80
CA PHE A 377 -12.91 36.32 12.92
C PHE A 377 -11.41 36.09 13.17
N LYS A 378 -10.55 37.02 12.74
CA LYS A 378 -9.09 36.94 13.01
C LYS A 378 -8.76 37.19 14.49
N ARG A 379 -9.54 38.02 15.19
CA ARG A 379 -9.22 38.56 16.52
C ARG A 379 -9.83 37.80 17.70
N THR A 380 -10.75 36.87 17.47
CA THR A 380 -11.52 36.22 18.55
C THR A 380 -10.98 34.83 18.84
N ASP A 381 -10.12 34.70 19.86
CA ASP A 381 -9.48 33.45 20.31
C ASP A 381 -10.35 32.59 21.26
N VAL A 382 -11.66 32.84 21.41
CA VAL A 382 -12.40 32.41 22.62
C VAL A 382 -13.39 31.25 22.41
N ASP A 383 -13.70 30.80 21.20
CA ASP A 383 -14.61 29.66 21.02
C ASP A 383 -13.98 28.46 20.29
N SER A 384 -14.27 27.29 20.81
CA SER A 384 -13.57 26.01 20.66
C SER A 384 -13.60 25.35 19.29
N VAL A 385 -13.97 26.05 18.20
CA VAL A 385 -13.61 25.61 16.85
C VAL A 385 -13.49 26.79 15.87
N ARG A 386 -12.25 27.14 15.49
CA ARG A 386 -11.89 28.31 14.65
C ARG A 386 -12.03 27.99 13.15
N VAL A 387 -12.58 28.91 12.36
CA VAL A 387 -12.46 28.87 10.89
C VAL A 387 -11.00 29.14 10.52
N PRO A 388 -10.35 28.31 9.68
CA PRO A 388 -8.95 28.50 9.33
C PRO A 388 -8.68 29.87 8.68
N ASN A 389 -7.59 30.54 9.09
CA ASN A 389 -7.28 31.89 8.61
C ASN A 389 -7.10 31.94 7.07
N TRP A 390 -6.53 30.89 6.49
CA TRP A 390 -6.36 30.77 5.04
C TRP A 390 -7.69 30.78 4.28
N ALA A 391 -8.77 30.25 4.86
CA ALA A 391 -10.09 30.24 4.23
C ALA A 391 -10.72 31.63 4.19
N LEU A 392 -10.38 32.50 5.14
CA LEU A 392 -10.93 33.85 5.20
C LEU A 392 -10.11 34.87 4.40
N THR A 393 -8.80 34.66 4.29
CA THR A 393 -7.86 35.63 3.71
C THR A 393 -7.45 35.35 2.28
N ARG A 394 -7.72 34.15 1.77
CA ARG A 394 -7.38 33.79 0.39
C ARG A 394 -8.13 34.61 -0.64
N GLU A 395 -7.48 34.77 -1.78
CA GLU A 395 -8.14 35.19 -3.01
C GLU A 395 -8.91 34.00 -3.59
N TYR A 396 -10.20 34.19 -3.81
CA TYR A 396 -11.09 33.22 -4.41
C TYR A 396 -11.14 33.44 -5.92
N ARG A 397 -11.07 32.33 -6.67
CA ARG A 397 -11.36 32.28 -8.10
C ARG A 397 -12.75 31.70 -8.26
N VAL A 398 -13.67 32.49 -8.79
CA VAL A 398 -15.07 32.12 -8.96
C VAL A 398 -15.45 32.14 -10.43
N THR A 399 -16.42 31.33 -10.80
CA THR A 399 -17.02 31.32 -12.14
C THR A 399 -18.51 31.60 -12.01
N TYR A 400 -19.15 31.89 -13.13
CA TYR A 400 -20.60 31.91 -13.23
C TYR A 400 -21.12 30.94 -14.30
N ARG A 401 -22.26 30.29 -14.03
CA ARG A 401 -23.00 29.39 -14.95
C ARG A 401 -24.32 28.92 -14.33
N ASP A 402 -25.22 28.45 -15.19
CA ASP A 402 -26.56 27.97 -14.80
C ASP A 402 -26.70 26.43 -14.83
N SER A 403 -25.60 25.69 -14.91
CA SER A 403 -25.59 24.22 -14.98
C SER A 403 -24.39 23.61 -14.23
N LEU A 404 -24.57 22.38 -13.73
CA LEU A 404 -23.50 21.59 -13.09
C LEU A 404 -22.54 21.01 -14.13
N HIS A 405 -21.28 20.80 -13.73
CA HIS A 405 -20.31 20.08 -14.55
C HIS A 405 -20.35 18.58 -14.28
N LEU A 406 -19.75 17.78 -15.16
CA LEU A 406 -19.58 16.33 -14.98
C LEU A 406 -18.79 15.95 -13.70
N SER A 407 -18.01 16.89 -13.17
CA SER A 407 -17.24 16.78 -11.92
C SER A 407 -18.03 17.18 -10.67
N GLU A 408 -19.29 17.58 -10.81
CA GLU A 408 -20.07 18.17 -9.73
C GLU A 408 -21.41 17.46 -9.52
N GLU A 409 -21.76 17.24 -8.25
CA GLU A 409 -23.04 16.70 -7.84
C GLU A 409 -23.66 17.61 -6.77
N LEU A 410 -24.92 17.98 -6.92
CA LEU A 410 -25.62 18.81 -5.93
C LEU A 410 -26.12 17.93 -4.80
N ILE A 411 -25.59 18.13 -3.59
CA ILE A 411 -25.96 17.35 -2.40
C ILE A 411 -27.23 17.93 -1.74
N LYS A 412 -27.30 19.26 -1.66
CA LYS A 412 -28.34 19.98 -0.90
C LYS A 412 -28.64 21.32 -1.57
N GLY A 413 -29.91 21.73 -1.52
CA GLY A 413 -30.36 23.01 -2.06
C GLY A 413 -30.69 22.95 -3.56
N GLU A 414 -30.72 24.11 -4.22
CA GLU A 414 -31.13 24.25 -5.63
C GLU A 414 -30.19 25.17 -6.41
N LEU A 415 -30.11 24.94 -7.73
CA LEU A 415 -29.44 25.85 -8.66
C LEU A 415 -30.42 26.96 -9.04
N HIS A 416 -30.03 28.19 -8.76
CA HIS A 416 -30.79 29.37 -9.17
C HIS A 416 -30.25 29.93 -10.48
N SER A 417 -31.15 30.44 -11.32
CA SER A 417 -30.81 31.25 -12.50
C SER A 417 -31.13 32.71 -12.20
N PHE A 418 -30.18 33.63 -12.44
CA PHE A 418 -30.40 35.05 -12.22
C PHE A 418 -31.05 35.71 -13.45
N LYS A 419 -32.13 36.47 -13.25
CA LYS A 419 -32.78 37.26 -14.32
C LYS A 419 -32.55 38.74 -14.10
N LYS A 420 -31.86 39.38 -15.05
CA LYS A 420 -31.53 40.82 -15.03
C LYS A 420 -32.83 41.64 -15.02
N GLY A 421 -33.15 42.30 -13.90
CA GLY A 421 -34.33 43.16 -13.74
C GLY A 421 -35.27 42.80 -12.58
N GLU A 422 -35.19 41.57 -12.07
CA GLU A 422 -35.80 41.22 -10.77
C GLU A 422 -34.85 41.74 -9.67
N ARG A 423 -35.37 42.43 -8.65
CA ARG A 423 -34.60 42.84 -7.45
C ARG A 423 -34.31 41.62 -6.56
N ASP A 424 -33.81 40.56 -7.17
CA ASP A 424 -33.61 39.31 -6.48
C ASP A 424 -32.22 39.25 -5.85
N SER A 425 -32.13 38.54 -4.74
CA SER A 425 -30.86 38.36 -4.05
C SER A 425 -29.91 37.50 -4.89
N VAL A 426 -28.61 37.75 -4.83
CA VAL A 426 -27.63 36.90 -5.52
C VAL A 426 -27.53 35.58 -4.77
N PHE A 427 -27.81 34.48 -5.45
CA PHE A 427 -27.69 33.14 -4.90
C PHE A 427 -26.43 32.46 -5.44
N VAL A 428 -25.62 31.84 -4.58
CA VAL A 428 -24.35 31.20 -4.95
C VAL A 428 -24.31 29.77 -4.45
N THR A 429 -23.71 28.86 -5.22
CA THR A 429 -23.46 27.50 -4.76
C THR A 429 -22.04 27.35 -4.23
N ILE A 430 -21.84 26.52 -3.22
CA ILE A 430 -20.56 26.31 -2.53
C ILE A 430 -20.14 24.83 -2.58
N SER A 431 -18.84 24.55 -2.65
CA SER A 431 -18.30 23.18 -2.57
C SER A 431 -18.40 22.58 -1.16
N GLU A 432 -18.57 21.27 -1.06
CA GLU A 432 -18.68 20.49 0.19
C GLU A 432 -17.60 20.89 1.22
N GLY A 433 -16.33 20.67 0.91
CA GLY A 433 -15.25 20.98 1.84
C GLY A 433 -15.17 22.45 2.28
N MET A 434 -15.62 23.40 1.45
CA MET A 434 -15.59 24.82 1.82
C MET A 434 -16.77 25.23 2.70
N HIS A 435 -17.95 24.62 2.53
CA HIS A 435 -19.06 24.90 3.43
C HIS A 435 -18.75 24.41 4.85
N GLU A 436 -18.09 23.26 4.99
CA GLU A 436 -17.62 22.74 6.29
C GLU A 436 -16.53 23.63 6.89
N THR A 437 -15.57 24.07 6.07
CA THR A 437 -14.45 24.92 6.50
C THR A 437 -14.94 26.30 6.97
N LEU A 438 -15.79 26.97 6.18
CA LEU A 438 -16.37 28.27 6.53
C LEU A 438 -17.53 28.15 7.52
N ARG A 439 -18.02 26.94 7.77
CA ARG A 439 -19.18 26.63 8.63
C ARG A 439 -20.42 27.39 8.20
N VAL A 440 -20.71 27.37 6.91
CA VAL A 440 -21.85 28.04 6.29
C VAL A 440 -22.80 27.00 5.70
N ASP A 441 -24.09 27.28 5.80
CA ASP A 441 -25.17 26.43 5.31
C ASP A 441 -26.04 27.18 4.28
N VAL A 442 -26.92 26.44 3.60
CA VAL A 442 -27.91 27.02 2.67
C VAL A 442 -28.73 28.09 3.40
N GLY A 443 -28.79 29.29 2.83
CA GLY A 443 -29.44 30.47 3.38
C GLY A 443 -28.50 31.47 4.07
N ASP A 444 -27.28 31.07 4.41
CA ASP A 444 -26.30 32.00 5.00
C ASP A 444 -25.80 33.03 3.98
N SER A 445 -25.47 34.23 4.48
CA SER A 445 -24.96 35.33 3.64
C SER A 445 -23.44 35.43 3.65
N LEU A 446 -22.90 35.74 2.48
CA LEU A 446 -21.49 36.02 2.21
C LEU A 446 -21.39 37.35 1.46
N VAL A 447 -20.40 38.17 1.78
CA VAL A 447 -20.09 39.38 1.00
C VAL A 447 -18.75 39.17 0.32
N PHE A 448 -18.77 39.21 -1.01
CA PHE A 448 -17.61 39.09 -1.87
C PHE A 448 -17.16 40.48 -2.30
N ASP A 449 -15.91 40.83 -2.04
CA ASP A 449 -15.26 41.98 -2.65
C ASP A 449 -14.69 41.58 -4.01
N ILE A 450 -15.34 42.07 -5.06
CA ILE A 450 -14.97 41.82 -6.45
C ILE A 450 -14.28 43.07 -6.97
N GLN A 451 -12.96 43.12 -6.80
CA GLN A 451 -12.10 44.23 -7.26
C GLN A 451 -12.54 45.61 -6.74
N GLY A 452 -12.96 45.69 -5.47
CA GLY A 452 -13.42 46.90 -4.80
C GLY A 452 -14.94 47.05 -4.74
N VAL A 453 -15.70 46.18 -5.43
CA VAL A 453 -17.17 46.22 -5.42
C VAL A 453 -17.72 45.12 -4.50
N PRO A 454 -18.40 45.46 -3.39
CA PRO A 454 -18.99 44.47 -2.50
C PRO A 454 -20.27 43.89 -3.11
N VAL A 455 -20.30 42.56 -3.28
CA VAL A 455 -21.45 41.80 -3.77
C VAL A 455 -21.92 40.87 -2.66
N LYS A 456 -23.12 41.15 -2.12
CA LYS A 456 -23.76 40.30 -1.12
C LYS A 456 -24.50 39.15 -1.80
N ALA A 457 -24.16 37.92 -1.44
CA ALA A 457 -24.77 36.70 -1.95
C ALA A 457 -25.21 35.77 -0.81
N PHE A 458 -26.14 34.88 -1.12
CA PHE A 458 -26.67 33.86 -0.21
C PHE A 458 -26.40 32.47 -0.75
N ILE A 459 -26.10 31.52 0.12
CA ILE A 459 -25.81 30.15 -0.31
C ILE A 459 -27.12 29.46 -0.69
N SER A 460 -27.27 29.04 -1.95
CA SER A 460 -28.47 28.31 -2.40
C SER A 460 -28.30 26.80 -2.42
N GLY A 461 -27.07 26.31 -2.51
CA GLY A 461 -26.80 24.88 -2.58
C GLY A 461 -25.36 24.49 -2.31
N ILE A 462 -25.19 23.25 -1.87
CA ILE A 462 -23.90 22.63 -1.55
C ILE A 462 -23.62 21.53 -2.57
N ARG A 463 -22.44 21.60 -3.19
CA ARG A 463 -22.02 20.71 -4.27
C ARG A 463 -20.86 19.83 -3.81
N LYS A 464 -20.94 18.54 -4.06
CA LYS A 464 -19.77 17.65 -4.07
C LYS A 464 -18.97 17.95 -5.32
N VAL A 465 -17.67 18.22 -5.18
CA VAL A 465 -16.79 18.56 -6.31
C VAL A 465 -15.66 17.54 -6.36
N GLU A 466 -15.60 16.77 -7.43
CA GLU A 466 -14.50 15.85 -7.71
C GLU A 466 -13.34 16.63 -8.34
N TRP A 467 -12.53 17.30 -7.51
CA TRP A 467 -11.43 18.18 -7.94
C TRP A 467 -10.50 17.60 -9.03
N PRO A 468 -10.11 16.32 -9.00
CA PRO A 468 -9.25 15.73 -10.03
C PRO A 468 -9.95 15.47 -11.37
N LYS A 469 -11.29 15.49 -11.40
CA LYS A 469 -12.08 15.16 -12.58
C LYS A 469 -12.32 16.40 -13.43
N ASP A 470 -11.82 16.36 -14.66
CA ASP A 470 -12.02 17.35 -15.72
C ASP A 470 -11.92 18.83 -15.27
N PRO A 471 -10.75 19.29 -14.80
CA PRO A 471 -10.52 20.68 -14.38
C PRO A 471 -10.68 21.69 -15.54
N PRO A 472 -11.04 22.97 -15.26
CA PRO A 472 -11.07 23.64 -13.96
C PRO A 472 -12.36 23.47 -13.13
N ASN A 473 -12.18 23.32 -11.82
CA ASN A 473 -13.25 23.21 -10.81
C ASN A 473 -13.28 24.43 -9.87
N PHE A 474 -14.46 24.78 -9.34
CA PHE A 474 -14.66 26.03 -8.59
C PHE A 474 -15.37 25.83 -7.25
N ILE A 475 -14.85 26.51 -6.22
CA ILE A 475 -15.43 26.53 -4.86
C ILE A 475 -16.81 27.18 -4.89
N PHE A 476 -16.88 28.40 -5.44
CA PHE A 476 -18.11 29.16 -5.57
C PHE A 476 -18.50 29.27 -7.05
N VAL A 477 -19.78 29.01 -7.33
CA VAL A 477 -20.35 29.19 -8.66
C VAL A 477 -21.55 30.11 -8.57
N PHE A 478 -21.45 31.24 -9.24
CA PHE A 478 -22.50 32.24 -9.37
C PHE A 478 -23.44 31.88 -10.54
N PRO A 479 -24.69 32.34 -10.54
CA PRO A 479 -25.56 32.27 -11.69
C PRO A 479 -25.10 33.24 -12.77
N LYS A 480 -25.39 32.91 -14.02
CA LYS A 480 -25.09 33.79 -15.16
C LYS A 480 -25.89 35.09 -15.05
N GLY A 481 -25.29 36.20 -15.43
CA GLY A 481 -25.87 37.55 -15.41
C GLY A 481 -25.44 38.42 -14.22
N VAL A 482 -24.80 37.85 -13.18
CA VAL A 482 -24.37 38.59 -11.98
C VAL A 482 -22.97 39.18 -12.14
N LEU A 483 -22.03 38.40 -12.69
CA LEU A 483 -20.60 38.76 -12.77
C LEU A 483 -20.11 39.01 -14.19
N ASP A 484 -21.00 39.02 -15.19
CA ASP A 484 -20.64 39.13 -16.60
C ASP A 484 -19.93 40.44 -16.95
N ASP A 485 -20.24 41.52 -16.22
CA ASP A 485 -19.65 42.85 -16.43
C ASP A 485 -18.35 43.04 -15.61
N ALA A 486 -17.97 42.08 -14.76
CA ALA A 486 -16.75 42.15 -13.96
C ALA A 486 -15.51 41.85 -14.82
N PRO A 487 -14.33 42.44 -14.49
CA PRO A 487 -13.09 42.08 -15.16
C PRO A 487 -12.77 40.58 -14.95
N GLN A 488 -12.67 39.86 -16.06
CA GLN A 488 -12.63 38.41 -16.09
C GLN A 488 -11.58 37.93 -17.09
N ILE A 489 -10.95 36.80 -16.75
CA ILE A 489 -10.11 36.04 -17.68
C ILE A 489 -10.85 34.75 -18.04
N TRP A 490 -10.63 34.23 -19.23
CA TRP A 490 -11.23 32.98 -19.68
C TRP A 490 -10.23 31.85 -19.56
N VAL A 491 -10.75 30.68 -19.21
CA VAL A 491 -10.04 29.42 -19.23
C VAL A 491 -10.78 28.48 -20.16
N ALA A 492 -10.02 27.83 -21.04
CA ALA A 492 -10.55 26.80 -21.92
C ALA A 492 -9.86 25.46 -21.62
N ALA A 493 -10.63 24.39 -21.52
CA ALA A 493 -10.15 23.03 -21.35
C ALA A 493 -10.42 22.25 -22.63
N THR A 494 -9.40 21.55 -23.10
CA THR A 494 -9.45 20.73 -24.31
C THR A 494 -8.68 19.43 -24.11
N ARG A 495 -8.81 18.51 -25.07
CA ARG A 495 -8.10 17.24 -25.08
C ARG A 495 -7.25 17.15 -26.34
N VAL A 496 -5.96 16.93 -26.16
CA VAL A 496 -5.02 16.68 -27.25
C VAL A 496 -4.41 15.29 -27.10
N GLU A 497 -4.78 14.38 -27.99
CA GLU A 497 -4.30 12.98 -27.92
C GLU A 497 -2.90 12.84 -28.55
N ASN A 498 -2.68 13.48 -29.69
CA ASN A 498 -1.42 13.37 -30.41
C ASN A 498 -0.41 14.43 -29.94
N GLN A 499 0.80 14.01 -29.56
CA GLN A 499 1.89 14.90 -29.15
C GLN A 499 2.30 15.87 -30.26
N GLN A 500 2.28 15.45 -31.53
CA GLN A 500 2.60 16.32 -32.67
C GLN A 500 1.56 17.44 -32.83
N ASN A 501 0.26 17.10 -32.75
CA ASN A 501 -0.81 18.11 -32.80
C ASN A 501 -0.70 19.09 -31.63
N ALA A 502 -0.32 18.61 -30.45
CA ALA A 502 -0.11 19.49 -29.30
C ALA A 502 1.01 20.50 -29.51
N ILE A 503 2.14 20.07 -30.08
CA ILE A 503 3.28 20.95 -30.37
C ILE A 503 2.87 22.01 -31.39
N LEU A 504 2.21 21.61 -32.49
CA LEU A 504 1.77 22.54 -33.54
C LEU A 504 0.74 23.54 -33.00
N PHE A 505 -0.25 23.05 -32.26
CA PHE A 505 -1.26 23.89 -31.60
C PHE A 505 -0.61 24.87 -30.62
N GLN A 506 0.31 24.41 -29.77
CA GLN A 506 1.01 25.26 -28.81
C GLN A 506 1.87 26.33 -29.50
N GLN A 507 2.57 25.98 -30.58
CA GLN A 507 3.37 26.93 -31.36
C GLN A 507 2.50 28.04 -31.96
N GLU A 508 1.39 27.67 -32.62
CA GLU A 508 0.49 28.65 -33.23
C GLU A 508 -0.24 29.49 -32.17
N LEU A 509 -0.58 28.91 -31.02
CA LEU A 509 -1.15 29.62 -29.88
C LEU A 509 -0.18 30.68 -29.36
N VAL A 510 1.08 30.32 -29.06
CA VAL A 510 2.06 31.25 -28.49
C VAL A 510 2.43 32.35 -29.50
N PHE A 511 2.50 32.03 -30.80
CA PHE A 511 2.81 33.02 -31.84
C PHE A 511 1.71 34.08 -31.97
N ASN A 512 0.43 33.68 -31.92
CA ASN A 512 -0.70 34.60 -32.07
C ASN A 512 -1.17 35.22 -30.74
N TYR A 513 -0.94 34.54 -29.61
CA TYR A 513 -1.46 34.88 -28.29
C TYR A 513 -0.40 34.62 -27.21
N ALA A 514 0.66 35.43 -27.20
CA ALA A 514 1.80 35.24 -26.30
C ALA A 514 1.45 35.33 -24.79
N ASN A 515 0.32 35.94 -24.42
CA ASN A 515 -0.18 35.99 -23.04
C ASN A 515 -0.88 34.69 -22.60
N VAL A 516 -1.45 33.92 -23.55
CA VAL A 516 -2.23 32.73 -23.22
C VAL A 516 -1.29 31.60 -22.85
N SER A 517 -1.40 31.13 -21.60
CA SER A 517 -0.58 30.05 -21.06
C SER A 517 -1.23 28.70 -21.29
N LEU A 518 -0.50 27.76 -21.88
CA LEU A 518 -0.95 26.38 -22.06
C LEU A 518 -0.34 25.49 -20.98
N ILE A 519 -1.19 24.81 -20.22
CA ILE A 519 -0.84 23.81 -19.21
C ILE A 519 -1.14 22.43 -19.79
N ASP A 520 -0.09 21.71 -20.13
CA ASP A 520 -0.18 20.30 -20.55
C ASP A 520 -0.23 19.40 -19.31
N LEU A 521 -1.42 18.90 -18.99
CA LEU A 521 -1.59 17.99 -17.87
C LEU A 521 -1.01 16.62 -18.18
N ARG A 522 -0.85 16.23 -19.45
CA ARG A 522 -0.33 14.89 -19.82
C ARG A 522 1.03 14.63 -19.21
N LEU A 523 1.89 15.64 -19.15
CA LEU A 523 3.20 15.53 -18.50
C LEU A 523 3.08 15.22 -17.00
N ILE A 524 2.14 15.87 -16.32
CA ILE A 524 1.88 15.63 -14.90
C ILE A 524 1.29 14.23 -14.73
N LEU A 525 0.34 13.85 -15.59
CA LEU A 525 -0.30 12.54 -15.56
C LEU A 525 0.72 11.43 -15.81
N SER A 526 1.58 11.55 -16.82
CA SER A 526 2.63 10.58 -17.13
C SER A 526 3.65 10.47 -16.00
N THR A 527 4.00 11.59 -15.36
CA THR A 527 4.88 11.56 -14.18
C THR A 527 4.24 10.80 -13.03
N VAL A 528 2.93 10.98 -12.81
CA VAL A 528 2.18 10.22 -11.80
C VAL A 528 2.13 8.73 -12.17
N ASP A 529 1.86 8.39 -13.43
CA ASP A 529 1.87 6.99 -13.90
C ASP A 529 3.24 6.35 -13.69
N GLU A 530 4.32 7.03 -14.06
CA GLU A 530 5.69 6.58 -13.81
C GLU A 530 5.99 6.39 -12.31
N LEU A 531 5.38 7.20 -11.43
CA LEU A 531 5.51 7.02 -9.99
C LEU A 531 4.78 5.76 -9.52
N PHE A 532 3.56 5.51 -9.99
CA PHE A 532 2.82 4.30 -9.63
C PHE A 532 3.43 3.02 -10.23
N ASP A 533 4.04 3.10 -11.41
CA ASP A 533 4.82 2.00 -11.98
C ASP A 533 6.00 1.62 -11.07
N LYS A 534 6.67 2.61 -10.46
CA LYS A 534 7.73 2.37 -9.47
C LYS A 534 7.18 1.73 -8.19
N VAL A 535 5.99 2.13 -7.74
CA VAL A 535 5.29 1.47 -6.62
C VAL A 535 5.01 0.00 -7.00
N GLY A 536 4.54 -0.26 -8.22
CA GLY A 536 4.33 -1.60 -8.77
C GLY A 536 5.60 -2.46 -8.80
N LEU A 537 6.76 -1.86 -9.03
CA LEU A 537 8.05 -2.54 -8.98
C LEU A 537 8.40 -3.01 -7.55
N VAL A 538 8.26 -2.15 -6.55
CA VAL A 538 8.49 -2.50 -5.14
C VAL A 538 7.56 -3.64 -4.72
N VAL A 539 6.30 -3.54 -5.12
CA VAL A 539 5.26 -4.55 -4.96
C VAL A 539 5.68 -5.89 -5.57
N ARG A 540 6.11 -5.93 -6.83
CA ARG A 540 6.59 -7.15 -7.50
C ARG A 540 7.80 -7.76 -6.81
N PHE A 541 8.72 -6.91 -6.32
CA PHE A 541 9.88 -7.35 -5.56
C PHE A 541 9.49 -8.01 -4.23
N LEU A 542 8.57 -7.39 -3.46
CA LEU A 542 8.04 -7.97 -2.21
C LEU A 542 7.26 -9.25 -2.47
N ALA A 543 6.51 -9.34 -3.57
CA ALA A 543 5.83 -10.56 -3.99
C ALA A 543 6.83 -11.67 -4.30
N LEU A 544 7.87 -11.40 -5.10
CA LEU A 544 8.94 -12.36 -5.39
C LEU A 544 9.60 -12.87 -4.10
N PHE A 545 9.95 -11.95 -3.19
CA PHE A 545 10.55 -12.29 -1.90
C PHE A 545 9.62 -13.16 -1.03
N SER A 546 8.32 -12.86 -1.03
CA SER A 546 7.29 -13.66 -0.35
C SER A 546 7.13 -15.04 -0.96
N ILE A 547 7.20 -15.17 -2.30
CA ILE A 547 7.19 -16.46 -3.00
C ILE A 547 8.40 -17.30 -2.59
N ILE A 548 9.60 -16.71 -2.60
CA ILE A 548 10.84 -17.41 -2.22
C ILE A 548 10.77 -17.84 -0.75
N THR A 549 10.31 -16.97 0.14
CA THR A 549 10.15 -17.30 1.56
C THR A 549 9.12 -18.42 1.74
N GLY A 550 7.97 -18.32 1.07
CA GLY A 550 6.94 -19.36 1.06
C GLY A 550 7.46 -20.70 0.52
N LEU A 551 8.31 -20.68 -0.51
CA LEU A 551 8.98 -21.86 -1.07
C LEU A 551 9.85 -22.57 -0.03
N VAL A 552 10.68 -21.81 0.68
CA VAL A 552 11.56 -22.34 1.74
C VAL A 552 10.74 -22.95 2.87
N VAL A 553 9.68 -22.27 3.30
CA VAL A 553 8.81 -22.76 4.38
C VAL A 553 8.06 -24.02 3.93
N LEU A 554 7.57 -24.05 2.68
CA LEU A 554 6.90 -25.22 2.12
C LEU A 554 7.86 -26.42 2.04
N ALA A 555 9.10 -26.23 1.60
CA ALA A 555 10.11 -27.28 1.62
C ALA A 555 10.30 -27.86 3.03
N GLY A 556 10.41 -26.99 4.05
CA GLY A 556 10.48 -27.40 5.45
C GLY A 556 9.25 -28.19 5.91
N ALA A 557 8.05 -27.73 5.56
CA ALA A 557 6.80 -28.42 5.91
C ALA A 557 6.69 -29.80 5.23
N VAL A 558 7.12 -29.93 3.97
CA VAL A 558 7.14 -31.21 3.26
C VAL A 558 8.15 -32.17 3.89
N LEU A 559 9.35 -31.70 4.26
CA LEU A 559 10.35 -32.49 4.97
C LEU A 559 9.81 -33.05 6.30
N ASN A 560 9.01 -32.28 7.03
CA ASN A 560 8.37 -32.74 8.26
C ASN A 560 7.41 -33.94 8.02
N SER A 561 6.83 -34.03 6.83
CA SER A 561 5.95 -35.15 6.43
C SER A 561 6.70 -36.37 5.88
N LYS A 562 8.01 -36.27 5.64
CA LYS A 562 8.84 -37.31 4.97
C LYS A 562 8.71 -38.68 5.62
N PHE A 563 8.86 -38.78 6.94
CA PHE A 563 8.81 -40.06 7.66
C PHE A 563 7.44 -40.74 7.57
N ALA A 564 6.35 -40.00 7.71
CA ALA A 564 4.99 -40.54 7.61
C ALA A 564 4.72 -41.03 6.18
N ARG A 565 5.12 -40.24 5.17
CA ARG A 565 4.97 -40.60 3.75
C ARG A 565 5.83 -41.80 3.35
N MET A 566 7.02 -41.95 3.92
CA MET A 566 7.86 -43.14 3.69
C MET A 566 7.15 -44.42 4.15
N LYS A 567 6.58 -44.43 5.37
CA LYS A 567 5.83 -45.61 5.87
C LYS A 567 4.62 -45.93 4.99
N GLU A 568 3.86 -44.90 4.59
CA GLU A 568 2.70 -45.08 3.71
C GLU A 568 3.09 -45.64 2.34
N ASN A 569 4.14 -45.10 1.72
CA ASN A 569 4.63 -45.58 0.43
C ASN A 569 5.12 -47.03 0.49
N VAL A 570 5.77 -47.41 1.58
CA VAL A 570 6.23 -48.79 1.79
C VAL A 570 5.05 -49.73 1.93
N LEU A 571 4.02 -49.38 2.71
CA LEU A 571 2.80 -50.17 2.83
C LEU A 571 2.10 -50.34 1.47
N LEU A 572 1.94 -49.27 0.70
CA LEU A 572 1.33 -49.32 -0.63
C LEU A 572 2.14 -50.20 -1.60
N ARG A 573 3.47 -50.13 -1.55
CA ARG A 573 4.35 -51.00 -2.36
C ARG A 573 4.25 -52.46 -1.98
N THR A 574 4.18 -52.76 -0.69
CA THR A 574 4.00 -54.14 -0.20
C THR A 574 2.67 -54.75 -0.68
N ILE A 575 1.63 -53.92 -0.87
CA ILE A 575 0.32 -54.34 -1.39
C ILE A 575 0.29 -54.34 -2.94
N GLY A 576 1.40 -54.00 -3.61
CA GLY A 576 1.55 -54.10 -5.07
C GLY A 576 1.39 -52.79 -5.86
N ALA A 577 1.36 -51.62 -5.21
CA ALA A 577 1.29 -50.34 -5.90
C ALA A 577 2.56 -50.06 -6.72
N ARG A 578 2.38 -49.69 -8.00
CA ARG A 578 3.48 -49.32 -8.90
C ARG A 578 4.03 -47.93 -8.57
N THR A 579 5.31 -47.69 -8.83
CA THR A 579 5.95 -46.37 -8.65
C THR A 579 5.19 -45.24 -9.36
N GLY A 580 4.71 -45.47 -10.59
CA GLY A 580 3.90 -44.51 -11.35
C GLY A 580 2.57 -44.15 -10.69
N GLN A 581 1.96 -45.10 -9.98
CA GLN A 581 0.71 -44.89 -9.24
C GLN A 581 0.96 -44.03 -7.99
N ILE A 582 2.05 -44.28 -7.26
CA ILE A 582 2.45 -43.50 -6.09
C ILE A 582 2.77 -42.06 -6.47
N THR A 583 3.54 -41.84 -7.55
CA THR A 583 3.80 -40.49 -8.06
C THR A 583 2.53 -39.74 -8.45
N ARG A 584 1.55 -40.41 -9.08
CA ARG A 584 0.26 -39.79 -9.43
C ARG A 584 -0.55 -39.41 -8.19
N ILE A 585 -0.57 -40.27 -7.17
CA ILE A 585 -1.22 -39.97 -5.88
C ILE A 585 -0.59 -38.70 -5.27
N THR A 586 0.74 -38.64 -5.21
CA THR A 586 1.43 -37.48 -4.63
C THR A 586 1.20 -36.19 -5.42
N VAL A 587 1.29 -36.23 -6.75
CA VAL A 587 1.06 -35.05 -7.60
C VAL A 587 -0.37 -34.53 -7.44
N ILE A 588 -1.37 -35.41 -7.40
CA ILE A 588 -2.78 -35.03 -7.23
C ILE A 588 -3.03 -34.50 -5.81
N GLU A 589 -2.43 -35.12 -4.79
CA GLU A 589 -2.55 -34.66 -3.41
C GLU A 589 -2.02 -33.22 -3.24
N TYR A 590 -0.80 -32.95 -3.72
CA TYR A 590 -0.25 -31.60 -3.68
C TYR A 590 -0.97 -30.63 -4.62
N GLY A 591 -1.61 -31.13 -5.69
CA GLY A 591 -2.52 -30.35 -6.51
C GLY A 591 -3.74 -29.87 -5.72
N TYR A 592 -4.38 -30.76 -4.95
CA TYR A 592 -5.47 -30.38 -4.06
C TYR A 592 -5.01 -29.45 -2.94
N VAL A 593 -3.85 -29.70 -2.33
CA VAL A 593 -3.27 -28.78 -1.32
C VAL A 593 -3.06 -27.40 -1.93
N GLY A 594 -2.51 -27.32 -3.15
CA GLY A 594 -2.29 -26.06 -3.86
C GLY A 594 -3.60 -25.33 -4.16
N ILE A 595 -4.62 -26.02 -4.67
CA ILE A 595 -5.94 -25.44 -4.97
C ILE A 595 -6.60 -24.91 -3.70
N LEU A 596 -6.65 -25.72 -2.65
CA LEU A 596 -7.24 -25.33 -1.37
C LEU A 596 -6.47 -24.16 -0.73
N SER A 597 -5.14 -24.13 -0.85
CA SER A 597 -4.32 -23.02 -0.35
C SER A 597 -4.60 -21.73 -1.12
N ALA A 598 -4.69 -21.82 -2.45
CA ALA A 598 -5.04 -20.68 -3.30
C ALA A 598 -6.43 -20.14 -2.95
N ILE A 599 -7.44 -21.00 -2.81
CA ILE A 599 -8.79 -20.58 -2.39
C ILE A 599 -8.76 -19.92 -1.00
N THR A 600 -8.02 -20.50 -0.06
CA THR A 600 -7.92 -19.98 1.31
C THR A 600 -7.25 -18.60 1.35
N GLY A 601 -6.13 -18.44 0.63
CA GLY A 601 -5.40 -17.18 0.53
C GLY A 601 -6.19 -16.10 -0.21
N LEU A 602 -6.75 -16.43 -1.38
CA LEU A 602 -7.53 -15.51 -2.22
C LEU A 602 -8.84 -15.08 -1.56
N GLY A 603 -9.55 -16.01 -0.93
CA GLY A 603 -10.80 -15.70 -0.23
C GLY A 603 -10.60 -14.67 0.87
N LEU A 604 -9.52 -14.81 1.65
CA LEU A 604 -9.15 -13.82 2.66
C LEU A 604 -8.55 -12.55 2.06
N SER A 605 -7.82 -12.63 0.95
CA SER A 605 -7.20 -11.45 0.34
C SER A 605 -8.22 -10.50 -0.25
N LEU A 606 -9.34 -11.00 -0.79
CA LEU A 606 -10.46 -10.17 -1.24
C LEU A 606 -11.07 -9.38 -0.09
N GLY A 607 -11.31 -10.04 1.05
CA GLY A 607 -11.82 -9.38 2.26
C GLY A 607 -10.84 -8.37 2.85
N ALA A 608 -9.57 -8.74 2.98
CA ALA A 608 -8.52 -7.84 3.47
C ALA A 608 -8.26 -6.68 2.51
N GLY A 609 -8.24 -6.94 1.20
CA GLY A 609 -8.09 -5.92 0.16
C GLY A 609 -9.24 -4.92 0.17
N TRP A 610 -10.48 -5.38 0.33
CA TRP A 610 -11.64 -4.50 0.50
C TRP A 610 -11.55 -3.64 1.77
N LEU A 611 -11.16 -4.24 2.91
CA LEU A 611 -10.97 -3.50 4.16
C LEU A 611 -9.87 -2.44 4.02
N LEU A 612 -8.73 -2.80 3.45
CA LEU A 612 -7.59 -1.89 3.29
C LEU A 612 -7.91 -0.75 2.30
N THR A 613 -8.53 -1.06 1.17
CA THR A 613 -8.92 -0.02 0.20
C THR A 613 -9.94 0.95 0.77
N LYS A 614 -10.93 0.46 1.54
CA LYS A 614 -11.98 1.30 2.11
C LYS A 614 -11.55 2.11 3.34
N PHE A 615 -10.81 1.49 4.27
CA PHE A 615 -10.53 2.10 5.59
C PHE A 615 -9.10 2.64 5.74
N PHE A 616 -8.14 2.20 4.92
CA PHE A 616 -6.74 2.63 5.04
C PHE A 616 -6.31 3.52 3.88
N PHE A 617 -6.61 3.11 2.64
CA PHE A 617 -6.21 3.88 1.45
C PHE A 617 -7.29 4.83 0.93
N GLU A 618 -8.54 4.67 1.36
CA GLU A 618 -9.70 5.45 0.90
C GLU A 618 -9.84 5.49 -0.65
N VAL A 619 -9.50 4.37 -1.29
CA VAL A 619 -9.56 4.21 -2.75
C VAL A 619 -10.70 3.31 -3.19
N GLN A 620 -11.07 3.41 -4.46
CA GLN A 620 -12.03 2.47 -5.04
C GLN A 620 -11.43 1.07 -5.11
N PHE A 621 -12.15 0.11 -4.55
CA PHE A 621 -11.78 -1.30 -4.63
C PHE A 621 -11.85 -1.78 -6.08
N SER A 622 -10.70 -2.18 -6.62
CA SER A 622 -10.61 -2.77 -7.95
C SER A 622 -9.79 -4.04 -7.94
N VAL A 623 -10.16 -4.99 -8.79
CA VAL A 623 -9.57 -6.33 -8.85
C VAL A 623 -9.30 -6.72 -10.30
N ASP A 624 -8.05 -7.05 -10.59
CA ASP A 624 -7.70 -7.74 -11.83
C ASP A 624 -7.89 -9.26 -11.66
N TYR A 625 -8.97 -9.79 -12.20
CA TYR A 625 -9.28 -11.21 -12.14
C TYR A 625 -8.26 -12.08 -12.90
N ILE A 626 -7.59 -11.55 -13.91
CA ILE A 626 -6.58 -12.28 -14.69
C ILE A 626 -5.33 -12.46 -13.82
N GLU A 627 -4.86 -11.39 -13.18
CA GLU A 627 -3.69 -11.46 -12.29
C GLU A 627 -3.96 -12.37 -11.07
N LEU A 628 -5.14 -12.30 -10.46
CA LEU A 628 -5.52 -13.23 -9.39
C LEU A 628 -5.55 -14.70 -9.86
N LEU A 629 -6.03 -14.95 -11.08
CA LEU A 629 -6.01 -16.29 -11.66
C LEU A 629 -4.58 -16.78 -11.91
N LEU A 630 -3.69 -15.90 -12.40
CA LEU A 630 -2.27 -16.21 -12.57
C LEU A 630 -1.57 -16.51 -11.24
N ILE A 631 -1.85 -15.74 -10.19
CA ILE A 631 -1.35 -15.99 -8.82
C ILE A 631 -1.83 -17.37 -8.34
N SER A 632 -3.12 -17.68 -8.55
CA SER A 632 -3.71 -18.97 -8.16
C SER A 632 -3.03 -20.15 -8.88
N ALA A 633 -2.84 -20.03 -10.20
CA ALA A 633 -2.18 -21.04 -11.01
C ALA A 633 -0.71 -21.20 -10.60
N GLY A 634 -0.02 -20.08 -10.36
CA GLY A 634 1.36 -20.07 -9.86
C GLY A 634 1.51 -20.82 -8.54
N VAL A 635 0.65 -20.55 -7.55
CA VAL A 635 0.65 -21.24 -6.25
C VAL A 635 0.40 -22.73 -6.41
N ILE A 636 -0.54 -23.13 -7.27
CA ILE A 636 -0.85 -24.54 -7.54
C ILE A 636 0.34 -25.26 -8.18
N ILE A 637 0.89 -24.71 -9.27
CA ILE A 637 2.04 -25.27 -9.99
C ILE A 637 3.24 -25.40 -9.05
N LEU A 638 3.51 -24.34 -8.29
CA LEU A 638 4.62 -24.30 -7.34
C LEU A 638 4.46 -25.39 -6.25
N THR A 639 3.26 -25.51 -5.67
CA THR A 639 2.97 -26.52 -4.65
C THR A 639 3.13 -27.95 -5.20
N VAL A 640 2.64 -28.21 -6.40
CA VAL A 640 2.78 -29.50 -7.08
C VAL A 640 4.25 -29.80 -7.37
N PHE A 641 4.99 -28.84 -7.91
CA PHE A 641 6.39 -28.99 -8.26
C PHE A 641 7.24 -29.36 -7.03
N ILE A 642 7.04 -28.68 -5.90
CA ILE A 642 7.80 -28.92 -4.67
C ILE A 642 7.41 -30.23 -4.01
N GLY A 643 6.11 -30.54 -3.97
CA GLY A 643 5.62 -31.81 -3.43
C GLY A 643 6.15 -32.99 -4.22
N TRP A 644 6.21 -32.87 -5.55
CA TRP A 644 6.82 -33.86 -6.42
C TRP A 644 8.34 -33.94 -6.24
N TRP A 645 9.05 -32.80 -6.23
CA TRP A 645 10.50 -32.76 -6.09
C TRP A 645 10.98 -33.44 -4.79
N ASN A 646 10.35 -33.11 -3.66
CA ASN A 646 10.70 -33.67 -2.36
C ASN A 646 10.27 -35.14 -2.19
N SER A 647 9.21 -35.58 -2.88
CA SER A 647 8.75 -36.97 -2.79
C SER A 647 9.58 -37.93 -3.62
N ARG A 648 10.43 -37.47 -4.55
CA ARG A 648 11.32 -38.33 -5.35
C ARG A 648 12.19 -39.23 -4.48
N GLU A 649 12.79 -38.68 -3.43
CA GLU A 649 13.66 -39.44 -2.52
C GLU A 649 12.85 -40.51 -1.78
N VAL A 650 11.68 -40.15 -1.24
CA VAL A 650 10.72 -41.04 -0.55
C VAL A 650 10.24 -42.17 -1.47
N ILE A 651 10.01 -41.88 -2.74
CA ILE A 651 9.56 -42.83 -3.75
C ILE A 651 10.71 -43.73 -4.20
N SER A 652 11.97 -43.30 -4.11
CA SER A 652 13.11 -44.14 -4.49
C SER A 652 13.51 -45.17 -3.43
N THR A 653 13.08 -44.99 -2.16
CA THR A 653 13.49 -45.87 -1.06
C THR A 653 12.92 -47.30 -1.19
N PRO A 654 13.76 -48.34 -1.14
CA PRO A 654 13.31 -49.73 -1.14
C PRO A 654 12.50 -50.07 0.12
N PRO A 655 11.37 -50.79 -0.01
CA PRO A 655 10.54 -51.24 1.13
C PRO A 655 11.33 -51.94 2.24
N LEU A 656 12.32 -52.75 1.84
CA LEU A 656 13.09 -53.60 2.73
C LEU A 656 14.05 -52.81 3.64
N GLN A 657 14.50 -51.61 3.23
CA GLN A 657 15.33 -50.74 4.06
C GLN A 657 14.54 -50.07 5.18
N VAL A 658 13.27 -49.72 4.93
CA VAL A 658 12.42 -49.08 5.94
C VAL A 658 11.95 -50.10 6.96
N LEU A 659 11.56 -51.30 6.52
CA LEU A 659 11.14 -52.39 7.40
C LEU A 659 12.27 -52.87 8.33
N ARG A 660 13.53 -52.88 7.86
CA ARG A 660 14.71 -53.21 8.68
C ARG A 660 15.09 -52.17 9.73
N LYS A 661 14.59 -50.93 9.61
CA LYS A 661 14.82 -49.88 10.62
C LYS A 661 13.83 -49.94 11.79
N GLU A 662 12.72 -50.67 11.63
CA GLU A 662 11.70 -50.85 12.68
C GLU A 662 11.78 -52.21 13.39
N SER A 663 12.42 -53.21 12.77
CA SER A 663 12.80 -54.49 13.40
C SER A 663 14.07 -54.34 14.20
#